data_AF-A0A8T4JB99-F1
#
_entry.id   AF-A0A8T4JB99-F1
#
_cell.length_a   1.000
_cell.length_b   1.000
_cell.length_c   1.000
_cell.angle_alpha   90.00
_cell.angle_beta   90.00
_cell.angle_gamma   90.00
#
_symmetry.space_group_name_H-M   'P 1'
#
loop_
_entity.id
_entity.type
_entity.pdbx_description
1 polymer ?
#
loop_
_entity_poly.entity_id
_entity_poly.type
_entity_poly.pdbx_seq_one_letter_code
_entity_poly.pdbx_strand_id
1 'polypeptide(L)'
;MEQYELTPNKNAYVKWPLIQYFILTGIVFGIPILITLIGGTFLPFLLFISIGLFLLWALITSFVVISLNARFKKERYLFFGEKIECKSGGIISDAETELMMKNVTHVKIVRPWLENKFFGTGSIHIQSAGSGGTEAHIKHIDNPEKFYGWIQKLLKQNGFSLTQKELLREEKPNPLGVFFETIGSVVGFGFFALYVLLEPALDMISKGGTMNIGVLLLMLAILLIVGVPVTLIAIFRYLDLKNRTYKVFSDMVTYNEGFLNKHDAFIPVENVSDAETTQNIIDRIFSLYDVKVSCQGAGQEILFKNLKNGKEMAASIDKLVSNKKVLVAKKEEAENKTVSTTKNVAEKTNSAVKAKFDTTFTGEFKPSIKRAMIGLLSFAPLAIIIFPLLPIYIIGLIVRAITLSVTTYHVKKESIEYDYKLLRAVTTEFTNDRITRATVKRNPFDYWMKTATVEFWSIGSGSNIKYQYIPQEIVPQLLAKIGVQPTDVSYEVKPKYSVFTSMARNPLAPLFFFALFFGGIFATIWSVWFAAVPILLVLFTLANIIWSVIVYKRAYLRCTGEGVESFIGIIFKTWDYALYDNIKGIRTKKYLASKKGMISFNVAGESIQTTQKGQQVTTNNEIHMPYIPEIQNKDELFDTIFT
;
A
#
# COMPACT_ATOMS: atom_id res chain seq x y z
N MET A 1 -1.66 -34.29 16.95
CA MET A 1 -0.77 -33.42 17.75
C MET A 1 -1.64 -32.66 18.72
N GLU A 2 -1.18 -32.48 19.96
CA GLU A 2 -1.89 -31.64 20.93
C GLU A 2 -1.96 -30.20 20.42
N GLN A 3 -3.10 -29.54 20.70
CA GLN A 3 -3.32 -28.14 20.40
C GLN A 3 -2.29 -27.29 21.15
N TYR A 4 -1.49 -26.51 20.42
CA TYR A 4 -0.55 -25.56 21.03
C TYR A 4 -1.15 -24.15 21.00
N GLU A 5 -1.28 -23.53 22.17
CA GLU A 5 -1.78 -22.17 22.33
C GLU A 5 -0.64 -21.21 22.71
N LEU A 6 -0.59 -20.06 22.04
CA LEU A 6 0.38 -19.01 22.30
C LEU A 6 -0.31 -17.67 22.50
N THR A 7 0.09 -16.95 23.54
CA THR A 7 -0.34 -15.58 23.81
C THR A 7 0.84 -14.62 23.73
N PRO A 8 0.65 -13.36 23.31
CA PRO A 8 1.72 -12.37 23.34
C PRO A 8 2.27 -12.13 24.75
N ASN A 9 3.52 -11.69 24.84
CA ASN A 9 4.08 -11.17 26.08
C ASN A 9 3.45 -9.81 26.40
N LYS A 10 2.83 -9.68 27.58
CA LYS A 10 2.12 -8.46 27.99
C LYS A 10 3.01 -7.21 28.02
N ASN A 11 4.25 -7.35 28.48
CA ASN A 11 5.16 -6.20 28.62
C ASN A 11 5.56 -5.68 27.23
N ALA A 12 5.92 -6.57 26.32
CA ALA A 12 6.25 -6.18 24.95
C ALA A 12 5.02 -5.71 24.16
N TYR A 13 3.85 -6.35 24.33
CA TYR A 13 2.65 -5.97 23.59
C TYR A 13 2.05 -4.63 24.05
N VAL A 14 2.09 -4.33 25.36
CA VAL A 14 1.46 -3.12 25.92
C VAL A 14 2.48 -2.03 26.26
N LYS A 15 3.51 -2.34 27.07
CA LYS A 15 4.42 -1.31 27.60
C LYS A 15 5.35 -0.76 26.53
N TRP A 16 5.84 -1.59 25.62
CA TRP A 16 6.79 -1.15 24.60
C TRP A 16 6.18 -0.13 23.62
N PRO A 17 5.00 -0.35 23.00
CA PRO A 17 4.33 0.68 22.20
C PRO A 17 4.04 1.96 22.99
N LEU A 18 3.71 1.86 24.28
CA LEU A 18 3.51 3.03 25.12
C LEU A 18 4.81 3.83 25.31
N ILE A 19 5.93 3.16 25.60
CA ILE A 19 7.25 3.83 25.72
C ILE A 19 7.60 4.54 24.42
N GLN A 20 7.43 3.89 23.27
CA GLN A 20 7.65 4.52 21.96
C GLN A 20 6.77 5.76 21.76
N TYR A 21 5.48 5.65 22.12
CA TYR A 21 4.54 6.75 22.05
C TYR A 21 4.93 7.91 22.97
N PHE A 22 5.32 7.64 24.21
CA PHE A 22 5.79 8.65 25.16
C PHE A 22 7.06 9.36 24.68
N ILE A 23 8.04 8.63 24.14
CA ILE A 23 9.27 9.24 23.60
C ILE A 23 8.92 10.15 22.41
N LEU A 24 8.14 9.65 21.44
CA LEU A 24 7.78 10.42 20.25
C LEU A 24 7.01 11.70 20.62
N THR A 25 6.03 11.58 21.50
CA THR A 25 5.23 12.73 21.94
C THR A 25 6.04 13.67 22.82
N GLY A 26 6.92 13.15 23.68
CA GLY A 26 7.87 13.96 24.44
C GLY A 26 8.79 14.80 23.56
N ILE A 27 9.26 14.26 22.43
CA ILE A 27 10.05 15.03 21.44
C ILE A 27 9.18 16.10 20.77
N VAL A 28 7.98 15.72 20.30
CA VAL A 28 7.07 16.63 19.57
C VAL A 28 6.60 17.80 20.44
N PHE A 29 6.30 17.57 21.71
CA PHE A 29 5.84 18.62 22.62
C PHE A 29 6.98 19.30 23.38
N GLY A 30 8.05 18.57 23.72
CA GLY A 30 9.17 19.07 24.50
C GLY A 30 10.04 20.07 23.76
N ILE A 31 10.33 19.84 22.47
CA ILE A 31 11.17 20.75 21.67
C ILE A 31 10.53 22.14 21.53
N PRO A 32 9.24 22.27 21.13
CA PRO A 32 8.57 23.57 21.11
C PRO A 32 8.62 24.26 22.46
N ILE A 33 8.26 23.58 23.56
CA ILE A 33 8.28 24.16 24.91
C ILE A 33 9.67 24.71 25.25
N LEU A 34 10.74 23.96 24.96
CA LEU A 34 12.12 24.41 25.17
C LEU A 34 12.46 25.66 24.35
N ILE A 35 12.08 25.70 23.08
CA ILE A 35 12.26 26.88 22.21
C ILE A 35 11.48 28.08 22.77
N THR A 36 10.26 27.87 23.28
CA THR A 36 9.42 28.94 23.84
C THR A 36 10.01 29.52 25.12
N LEU A 37 10.64 28.69 25.97
CA LEU A 37 11.32 29.11 27.19
C LEU A 37 12.56 29.96 26.88
N ILE A 38 13.25 29.69 25.76
CA ILE A 38 14.44 30.43 25.33
C ILE A 38 14.07 31.74 24.62
N GLY A 39 12.95 31.79 23.88
CA GLY A 39 12.57 32.93 23.04
C GLY A 39 11.99 34.16 23.74
N GLY A 40 11.74 34.10 25.06
CA GLY A 40 11.52 35.24 25.97
C GLY A 40 10.28 36.14 25.77
N THR A 41 9.64 36.16 24.60
CA THR A 41 8.67 37.22 24.23
C THR A 41 7.24 36.75 23.93
N PHE A 42 6.99 35.43 23.89
CA PHE A 42 5.64 34.85 23.60
C PHE A 42 5.14 33.87 24.68
N LEU A 43 5.69 33.95 25.88
CA LEU A 43 5.56 32.94 26.93
C LEU A 43 4.11 32.57 27.32
N PRO A 44 3.18 33.52 27.56
CA PRO A 44 1.85 33.16 28.06
C PRO A 44 0.91 32.63 26.96
N PHE A 45 1.12 32.99 25.69
CA PHE A 45 0.40 32.41 24.55
C PHE A 45 0.76 30.94 24.34
N LEU A 46 2.05 30.66 24.38
CA LEU A 46 2.58 29.32 24.14
C LEU A 46 2.22 28.38 25.29
N LEU A 47 2.25 28.85 26.54
CA LEU A 47 1.80 28.08 27.71
C LEU A 47 0.34 27.62 27.59
N PHE A 48 -0.58 28.48 27.11
CA PHE A 48 -1.98 28.10 26.96
C PHE A 48 -2.18 27.02 25.87
N ILE A 49 -1.53 27.19 24.72
CA ILE A 49 -1.53 26.18 23.65
C ILE A 49 -0.94 24.86 24.16
N SER A 50 0.14 24.92 24.95
CA SER A 50 0.75 23.74 25.56
C SER A 50 -0.20 23.01 26.50
N ILE A 51 -1.01 23.72 27.31
CA ILE A 51 -2.00 23.08 28.20
C ILE A 51 -3.10 22.37 27.39
N GLY A 52 -3.66 23.02 26.37
CA GLY A 52 -4.68 22.41 25.51
C GLY A 52 -4.16 21.18 24.77
N LEU A 53 -2.95 21.28 24.20
CA LEU A 53 -2.27 20.16 23.55
C LEU A 53 -1.93 19.03 24.54
N PHE A 54 -1.56 19.36 25.77
CA PHE A 54 -1.28 18.39 26.82
C PHE A 54 -2.54 17.62 27.24
N LEU A 55 -3.68 18.30 27.40
CA LEU A 55 -4.96 17.64 27.73
C LEU A 55 -5.41 16.70 26.59
N LEU A 56 -5.31 17.17 25.34
CA LEU A 56 -5.59 16.35 24.17
C LEU A 56 -4.65 15.13 24.11
N TRP A 57 -3.37 15.34 24.35
CA TRP A 57 -2.37 14.28 24.42
C TRP A 57 -2.68 13.26 25.53
N ALA A 58 -3.05 13.71 26.73
CA ALA A 58 -3.42 12.84 27.85
C ALA A 58 -4.66 11.99 27.51
N LEU A 59 -5.65 12.57 26.83
CA LEU A 59 -6.85 11.86 26.39
C LEU A 59 -6.52 10.80 25.31
N ILE A 60 -5.70 11.15 24.32
CA ILE A 60 -5.24 10.21 23.30
C ILE A 60 -4.42 9.08 23.94
N THR A 61 -3.50 9.42 24.85
CA THR A 61 -2.67 8.44 25.57
C THR A 61 -3.54 7.46 26.35
N SER A 62 -4.53 7.97 27.07
CA SER A 62 -5.48 7.15 27.84
C SER A 62 -6.24 6.20 26.92
N PHE A 63 -6.74 6.70 25.77
CA PHE A 63 -7.40 5.86 24.78
C PHE A 63 -6.48 4.79 24.19
N VAL A 64 -5.21 5.12 23.90
CA VAL A 64 -4.20 4.16 23.41
C VAL A 64 -3.94 3.06 24.45
N VAL A 65 -3.77 3.42 25.72
CA VAL A 65 -3.59 2.46 26.82
C VAL A 65 -4.78 1.50 26.93
N ILE A 66 -6.01 2.02 26.90
CA ILE A 66 -7.23 1.21 26.96
C ILE A 66 -7.30 0.28 25.73
N SER A 67 -7.02 0.81 24.54
CA SER A 67 -7.04 0.06 23.28
C SER A 67 -6.03 -1.09 23.27
N LEU A 68 -4.78 -0.84 23.70
CA LEU A 68 -3.74 -1.86 23.76
C LEU A 68 -4.08 -2.98 24.75
N ASN A 69 -4.63 -2.62 25.92
CA ASN A 69 -5.05 -3.62 26.90
C ASN A 69 -6.24 -4.46 26.41
N ALA A 70 -7.21 -3.85 25.73
CA ALA A 70 -8.34 -4.57 25.13
C ALA A 70 -7.86 -5.55 24.05
N ARG A 71 -6.95 -5.11 23.18
CA ARG A 71 -6.34 -5.95 22.14
C ARG A 71 -5.56 -7.12 22.75
N PHE A 72 -4.72 -6.85 23.75
CA PHE A 72 -3.92 -7.88 24.43
C PHE A 72 -4.78 -9.01 25.00
N LYS A 73 -5.93 -8.70 25.59
CA LYS A 73 -6.84 -9.72 26.16
C LYS A 73 -7.46 -10.64 25.09
N LYS A 74 -7.57 -10.17 23.85
CA LYS A 74 -8.23 -10.84 22.74
C LYS A 74 -7.24 -11.53 21.79
N GLU A 75 -5.96 -11.18 21.86
CA GLU A 75 -4.94 -11.73 20.97
C GLU A 75 -4.51 -13.14 21.42
N ARG A 76 -4.81 -14.17 20.62
CA ARG A 76 -4.44 -15.57 20.85
C ARG A 76 -4.09 -16.27 19.55
N TYR A 77 -3.13 -17.19 19.59
CA TYR A 77 -2.70 -17.97 18.43
C TYR A 77 -2.82 -19.46 18.74
N LEU A 78 -3.63 -20.19 17.97
CA LEU A 78 -3.92 -21.60 18.17
C LEU A 78 -3.35 -22.42 17.00
N PHE A 79 -2.64 -23.50 17.31
CA PHE A 79 -2.00 -24.36 16.32
C PHE A 79 -2.57 -25.78 16.42
N PHE A 80 -3.15 -26.26 15.31
CA PHE A 80 -3.86 -27.54 15.23
C PHE A 80 -3.14 -28.58 14.36
N GLY A 81 -1.82 -28.45 14.19
CA GLY A 81 -1.04 -29.34 13.31
C GLY A 81 -1.14 -28.96 11.83
N GLU A 82 -2.36 -28.96 11.28
CA GLU A 82 -2.63 -28.69 9.86
C GLU A 82 -3.09 -27.24 9.58
N LYS A 83 -3.52 -26.52 10.61
CA LYS A 83 -3.94 -25.12 10.53
C LYS A 83 -3.48 -24.27 11.71
N ILE A 84 -3.45 -22.96 11.50
CA ILE A 84 -3.20 -21.90 12.48
C ILE A 84 -4.44 -21.02 12.54
N GLU A 85 -4.95 -20.76 13.75
CA GLU A 85 -6.00 -19.77 13.98
C GLU A 85 -5.41 -18.58 14.75
N CYS A 86 -5.57 -17.38 14.21
CA CYS A 86 -5.17 -16.14 14.85
C CYS A 86 -6.42 -15.37 15.28
N LYS A 87 -6.65 -15.30 16.59
CA LYS A 87 -7.70 -14.48 17.19
C LYS A 87 -7.12 -13.13 17.57
N SER A 88 -7.80 -12.06 17.16
CA SER A 88 -7.41 -10.68 17.44
C SER A 88 -8.66 -9.81 17.61
N GLY A 89 -8.51 -8.58 18.07
CA GLY A 89 -9.65 -7.69 18.24
C GLY A 89 -9.27 -6.36 18.84
N GLY A 90 -10.17 -5.38 18.75
CA GLY A 90 -10.03 -4.07 19.38
C GLY A 90 -10.99 -3.91 20.56
N ILE A 91 -11.17 -2.66 21.00
CA ILE A 91 -12.18 -2.31 22.02
C ILE A 91 -13.59 -2.71 21.56
N ILE A 92 -13.86 -2.60 20.25
CA ILE A 92 -15.21 -2.68 19.67
C ILE A 92 -15.35 -3.75 18.58
N SER A 93 -14.33 -4.58 18.36
CA SER A 93 -14.35 -5.58 17.29
C SER A 93 -13.54 -6.81 17.68
N ASP A 94 -13.89 -7.93 17.09
CA ASP A 94 -13.17 -9.21 17.15
C ASP A 94 -12.93 -9.68 15.71
N ALA A 95 -11.82 -10.38 15.49
CA ALA A 95 -11.39 -10.87 14.19
C ALA A 95 -10.67 -12.21 14.36
N GLU A 96 -10.93 -13.13 13.45
CA GLU A 96 -10.32 -14.46 13.43
C GLU A 96 -9.83 -14.73 12.01
N THR A 97 -8.60 -15.22 11.90
CA THR A 97 -7.97 -15.60 10.64
C THR A 97 -7.50 -17.04 10.74
N GLU A 98 -7.95 -17.90 9.83
CA GLU A 98 -7.46 -19.27 9.69
C GLU A 98 -6.46 -19.38 8.54
N LEU A 99 -5.35 -20.07 8.78
CA LEU A 99 -4.30 -20.33 7.79
C LEU A 99 -3.98 -21.83 7.76
N MET A 100 -4.18 -22.45 6.60
CA MET A 100 -3.80 -23.84 6.36
C MET A 100 -2.29 -23.96 6.16
N MET A 101 -1.63 -24.91 6.84
CA MET A 101 -0.17 -25.08 6.78
C MET A 101 0.33 -25.34 5.36
N LYS A 102 -0.40 -26.14 4.58
CA LYS A 102 -0.07 -26.46 3.18
C LYS A 102 -0.04 -25.23 2.27
N ASN A 103 -0.69 -24.13 2.66
CA ASN A 103 -0.72 -22.90 1.88
C ASN A 103 0.40 -21.94 2.28
N VAL A 104 1.21 -22.23 3.30
CA VAL A 104 2.27 -21.34 3.76
C VAL A 104 3.34 -21.19 2.68
N THR A 105 3.58 -19.96 2.26
CA THR A 105 4.56 -19.62 1.22
C THR A 105 5.89 -19.15 1.79
N HIS A 106 5.83 -18.36 2.85
CA HIS A 106 6.99 -17.65 3.38
C HIS A 106 6.81 -17.40 4.89
N VAL A 107 7.88 -17.62 5.65
CA VAL A 107 7.91 -17.41 7.11
C VAL A 107 9.06 -16.50 7.48
N LYS A 108 8.75 -15.38 8.14
CA LYS A 108 9.71 -14.36 8.59
C LYS A 108 9.64 -14.14 10.09
N ILE A 109 10.77 -14.24 10.77
CA ILE A 109 10.95 -13.78 12.14
C ILE A 109 11.45 -12.32 12.13
N VAL A 110 10.90 -11.50 13.03
CA VAL A 110 11.27 -10.11 13.25
C VAL A 110 11.68 -9.93 14.70
N ARG A 111 12.90 -9.46 14.92
CA ARG A 111 13.49 -9.19 16.24
C ARG A 111 13.87 -7.72 16.33
N PRO A 112 12.96 -6.84 16.76
CA PRO A 112 13.28 -5.43 16.91
C PRO A 112 14.35 -5.25 17.99
N TRP A 113 15.40 -4.46 17.73
CA TRP A 113 16.57 -4.39 18.62
C TRP A 113 16.21 -4.06 20.06
N LEU A 114 15.49 -2.95 20.26
CA LEU A 114 15.14 -2.47 21.58
C LEU A 114 14.15 -3.42 22.27
N GLU A 115 13.12 -3.86 21.55
CA GLU A 115 12.12 -4.78 22.11
C GLU A 115 12.77 -6.10 22.53
N ASN A 116 13.54 -6.72 21.64
CA ASN A 116 14.22 -7.98 21.91
C ASN A 116 15.26 -7.85 23.02
N LYS A 117 16.00 -6.73 23.07
CA LYS A 117 16.99 -6.47 24.13
C LYS A 117 16.35 -6.29 25.50
N PHE A 118 15.21 -5.61 25.60
CA PHE A 118 14.58 -5.31 26.89
C PHE A 118 13.57 -6.38 27.35
N PHE A 119 12.92 -7.06 26.41
CA PHE A 119 11.84 -8.00 26.72
C PHE A 119 12.12 -9.44 26.26
N GLY A 120 13.16 -9.69 25.45
CA GLY A 120 13.43 -11.03 24.92
C GLY A 120 12.41 -11.50 23.90
N THR A 121 11.60 -10.58 23.36
CA THR A 121 10.47 -10.89 22.48
C THR A 121 10.76 -10.60 21.01
N GLY A 122 9.91 -11.12 20.14
CA GLY A 122 9.90 -10.80 18.71
C GLY A 122 8.56 -11.17 18.09
N SER A 123 8.47 -11.12 16.77
CA SER A 123 7.25 -11.46 16.03
C SER A 123 7.55 -12.45 14.91
N ILE A 124 6.59 -13.29 14.56
CA ILE A 124 6.66 -14.18 13.39
C ILE A 124 5.52 -13.87 12.45
N HIS A 125 5.86 -13.70 11.18
CA HIS A 125 4.96 -13.39 10.09
C HIS A 125 4.92 -14.60 9.16
N ILE A 126 3.73 -15.14 8.95
CA ILE A 126 3.49 -16.27 8.05
C ILE A 126 2.58 -15.80 6.92
N GLN A 127 3.07 -15.95 5.69
CA GLN A 127 2.35 -15.62 4.45
C GLN A 127 1.84 -16.89 3.80
N SER A 128 0.77 -16.76 3.00
CA SER A 128 0.16 -17.89 2.29
C SER A 128 -0.07 -17.62 0.81
N ALA A 129 -0.27 -18.68 0.03
CA ALA A 129 -0.58 -18.57 -1.38
C ALA A 129 -1.99 -17.98 -1.59
N GLY A 130 -2.10 -16.98 -2.45
CA GLY A 130 -3.38 -16.33 -2.78
C GLY A 130 -3.82 -15.22 -1.82
N SER A 131 -2.98 -14.88 -0.85
CA SER A 131 -3.12 -13.66 -0.06
C SER A 131 -1.98 -12.69 -0.35
N GLY A 132 -2.36 -11.45 -0.65
CA GLY A 132 -1.44 -10.37 -0.92
C GLY A 132 -0.68 -9.83 0.31
N GLY A 133 -0.72 -10.54 1.45
CA GLY A 133 -0.14 -10.08 2.71
C GLY A 133 0.12 -11.23 3.69
N THR A 134 0.63 -10.89 4.88
CA THR A 134 0.82 -11.87 5.96
C THR A 134 -0.53 -12.20 6.60
N GLU A 135 -0.94 -13.46 6.49
CA GLU A 135 -2.22 -13.92 7.06
C GLU A 135 -2.13 -14.16 8.56
N ALA A 136 -1.03 -14.75 9.04
CA ALA A 136 -0.81 -14.96 10.46
C ALA A 136 0.34 -14.07 10.97
N HIS A 137 -0.04 -13.04 11.73
CA HIS A 137 0.87 -12.16 12.44
C HIS A 137 0.92 -12.53 13.92
N ILE A 138 1.94 -13.28 14.29
CA ILE A 138 2.18 -13.72 15.67
C ILE A 138 3.10 -12.70 16.33
N LYS A 139 2.57 -11.88 17.25
CA LYS A 139 3.25 -10.67 17.73
C LYS A 139 3.81 -10.83 19.14
N HIS A 140 4.95 -10.20 19.39
CA HIS A 140 5.52 -9.99 20.73
C HIS A 140 5.65 -11.28 21.56
N ILE A 141 6.08 -12.37 20.93
CA ILE A 141 6.22 -13.68 21.57
C ILE A 141 7.57 -13.82 22.27
N ASP A 142 7.58 -14.56 23.38
CA ASP A 142 8.80 -14.90 24.11
C ASP A 142 9.66 -15.90 23.33
N ASN A 143 10.98 -15.72 23.38
CA ASN A 143 11.95 -16.62 22.73
C ASN A 143 11.59 -16.92 21.25
N PRO A 144 11.45 -15.89 20.40
CA PRO A 144 10.90 -16.04 19.05
C PRO A 144 11.72 -16.99 18.17
N GLU A 145 13.02 -17.15 18.41
CA GLU A 145 13.91 -18.07 17.67
C GLU A 145 13.55 -19.54 17.89
N LYS A 146 13.27 -19.93 19.14
CA LYS A 146 12.84 -21.30 19.45
C LYS A 146 11.52 -21.61 18.76
N PHE A 147 10.61 -20.65 18.78
CA PHE A 147 9.30 -20.78 18.14
C PHE A 147 9.41 -20.81 16.61
N TYR A 148 10.31 -20.03 16.02
CA TYR A 148 10.60 -20.07 14.59
C TYR A 148 11.13 -21.44 14.13
N GLY A 149 12.07 -22.02 14.89
CA GLY A 149 12.55 -23.38 14.65
C GLY A 149 11.45 -24.45 14.83
N TRP A 150 10.50 -24.23 15.73
CA TRP A 150 9.34 -25.11 15.89
C TRP A 150 8.38 -25.03 14.69
N ILE A 151 8.10 -23.83 14.15
CA ILE A 151 7.30 -23.67 12.92
C ILE A 151 7.97 -24.39 11.74
N GLN A 152 9.30 -24.31 11.62
CA GLN A 152 10.02 -25.03 10.56
C GLN A 152 9.82 -26.55 10.67
N LYS A 153 9.83 -27.11 11.89
CA LYS A 153 9.53 -28.54 12.13
C LYS A 153 8.08 -28.87 11.78
N LEU A 154 7.15 -27.99 12.12
CA LEU A 154 5.72 -28.17 11.85
C LEU A 154 5.42 -28.16 10.35
N LEU A 155 6.04 -27.25 9.59
CA LEU A 155 5.94 -27.24 8.13
C LEU A 155 6.56 -28.49 7.50
N LYS A 156 7.69 -28.96 8.04
CA LYS A 156 8.31 -30.22 7.58
C LYS A 156 7.37 -31.42 7.76
N GLN A 157 6.60 -31.46 8.85
CA GLN A 157 5.59 -32.50 9.08
C GLN A 157 4.40 -32.38 8.11
N ASN A 158 4.13 -31.18 7.60
CA ASN A 158 3.08 -30.90 6.62
C ASN A 158 3.56 -30.96 5.16
N GLY A 159 4.70 -31.62 4.90
CA GLY A 159 5.15 -31.95 3.55
C GLY A 159 6.15 -30.99 2.90
N PHE A 160 6.62 -29.94 3.61
CA PHE A 160 7.64 -29.02 3.08
C PHE A 160 9.07 -29.53 3.28
N SER A 161 9.92 -29.32 2.27
CA SER A 161 11.34 -29.66 2.34
C SER A 161 12.15 -28.54 2.99
N LEU A 162 12.44 -28.64 4.29
CA LEU A 162 13.11 -27.59 5.08
C LEU A 162 14.34 -28.11 5.86
N THR A 163 15.16 -28.92 5.20
CA THR A 163 16.31 -29.62 5.79
C THR A 163 17.65 -28.90 5.63
N GLN A 164 17.73 -27.84 4.82
CA GLN A 164 18.98 -27.13 4.53
C GLN A 164 20.09 -28.07 4.02
N LYS A 165 19.75 -29.00 3.11
CA LYS A 165 20.63 -30.13 2.75
C LYS A 165 21.98 -29.69 2.17
N GLU A 166 21.94 -28.81 1.18
CA GLU A 166 23.13 -28.37 0.45
C GLU A 166 23.02 -26.89 0.11
N LEU A 167 24.04 -26.10 0.47
CA LEU A 167 24.13 -24.70 0.12
C LEU A 167 24.62 -24.57 -1.32
N LEU A 168 23.73 -24.18 -2.23
CA LEU A 168 24.08 -23.96 -3.63
C LEU A 168 24.78 -22.62 -3.82
N ARG A 169 24.33 -21.59 -3.11
CA ARG A 169 24.91 -20.24 -3.22
C ARG A 169 24.63 -19.38 -1.99
N GLU A 170 25.60 -18.53 -1.66
CA GLU A 170 25.46 -17.45 -0.68
C GLU A 170 25.97 -16.15 -1.30
N GLU A 171 25.19 -15.07 -1.19
CA GLU A 171 25.54 -13.74 -1.71
C GLU A 171 25.19 -12.65 -0.69
N LYS A 172 25.90 -11.52 -0.80
CA LYS A 172 25.67 -10.32 0.02
C LYS A 172 25.63 -9.07 -0.87
N PRO A 173 24.90 -8.02 -0.47
CA PRO A 173 24.91 -6.75 -1.19
C PRO A 173 26.32 -6.17 -1.31
N ASN A 174 26.65 -5.69 -2.50
CA ASN A 174 27.92 -5.03 -2.75
C ASN A 174 27.95 -3.66 -2.03
N PRO A 175 28.99 -3.35 -1.24
CA PRO A 175 29.08 -2.09 -0.50
C PRO A 175 28.94 -0.82 -1.36
N LEU A 176 29.35 -0.86 -2.64
CA LEU A 176 29.22 0.28 -3.56
C LEU A 176 27.76 0.52 -3.94
N GLY A 177 27.02 -0.52 -4.31
CA GLY A 177 25.58 -0.39 -4.60
C GLY A 177 24.81 0.14 -3.38
N VAL A 178 25.13 -0.39 -2.20
CA VAL A 178 24.56 0.06 -0.94
C VAL A 178 24.87 1.54 -0.64
N PHE A 179 26.09 2.00 -0.93
CA PHE A 179 26.48 3.40 -0.78
C PHE A 179 25.66 4.33 -1.68
N PHE A 180 25.54 4.01 -2.98
CA PHE A 180 24.77 4.83 -3.91
C PHE A 180 23.26 4.83 -3.61
N GLU A 181 22.72 3.70 -3.12
CA GLU A 181 21.31 3.63 -2.70
C GLU A 181 21.02 4.54 -1.48
N THR A 182 22.01 4.76 -0.61
CA THR A 182 21.81 5.48 0.67
C THR A 182 22.21 6.95 0.61
N ILE A 183 23.23 7.30 -0.19
CA ILE A 183 23.76 8.66 -0.29
C ILE A 183 22.75 9.68 -0.85
N GLY A 184 21.77 9.24 -1.64
CA GLY A 184 20.76 10.13 -2.22
C GLY A 184 20.03 10.98 -1.18
N SER A 185 19.79 10.44 0.02
CA SER A 185 19.18 11.18 1.13
C SER A 185 20.10 12.28 1.69
N VAL A 186 21.39 12.00 1.81
CA VAL A 186 22.41 12.94 2.28
C VAL A 186 22.66 14.05 1.27
N VAL A 187 22.73 13.70 -0.03
CA VAL A 187 22.85 14.68 -1.13
C VAL A 187 21.62 15.58 -1.18
N GLY A 188 20.42 15.00 -1.08
CA GLY A 188 19.17 15.77 -0.99
C GLY A 188 19.17 16.75 0.19
N PHE A 189 19.65 16.31 1.36
CA PHE A 189 19.83 17.21 2.50
C PHE A 189 20.91 18.26 2.25
N GLY A 190 22.01 17.93 1.58
CA GLY A 190 23.05 18.90 1.19
C GLY A 190 22.50 20.03 0.32
N PHE A 191 21.65 19.69 -0.67
CA PHE A 191 20.95 20.70 -1.48
C PHE A 191 19.97 21.53 -0.66
N PHE A 192 19.23 20.90 0.26
CA PHE A 192 18.36 21.62 1.18
C PHE A 192 19.16 22.59 2.06
N ALA A 193 20.27 22.15 2.63
CA ALA A 193 21.15 22.97 3.46
C ALA A 193 21.74 24.14 2.67
N LEU A 194 22.21 23.87 1.45
CA LEU A 194 22.68 24.91 0.54
C LEU A 194 21.57 25.92 0.24
N TYR A 195 20.35 25.46 -0.07
CA TYR A 195 19.22 26.33 -0.33
C TYR A 195 18.88 27.23 0.88
N VAL A 196 18.79 26.62 2.07
CA VAL A 196 18.51 27.35 3.33
C VAL A 196 19.57 28.42 3.57
N LEU A 197 20.85 28.13 3.32
CA LEU A 197 21.95 29.08 3.56
C LEU A 197 22.09 30.13 2.44
N LEU A 198 21.80 29.76 1.19
CA LEU A 198 22.07 30.60 0.02
C LEU A 198 21.12 31.79 -0.06
N GLU A 199 19.83 31.62 0.26
CA GLU A 199 18.85 32.70 0.14
C GLU A 199 19.18 33.89 1.07
N PRO A 200 19.46 33.69 2.37
CA PRO A 200 19.82 34.79 3.25
C PRO A 200 21.20 35.36 2.94
N ALA A 201 22.14 34.54 2.44
CA ALA A 201 23.45 35.02 2.01
C ALA A 201 23.34 35.96 0.80
N LEU A 202 22.50 35.63 -0.18
CA LEU A 202 22.23 36.48 -1.34
C LEU A 202 21.52 37.78 -0.93
N ASP A 203 20.54 37.71 -0.02
CA ASP A 203 19.87 38.90 0.51
C ASP A 203 20.87 39.85 1.18
N MET A 204 21.77 39.30 2.01
CA MET A 204 22.83 40.04 2.69
C MET A 204 23.75 40.77 1.69
N ILE A 205 24.19 40.07 0.64
CA ILE A 205 25.03 40.64 -0.43
C ILE A 205 24.28 41.75 -1.16
N SER A 206 23.00 41.53 -1.50
CA SER A 206 22.21 42.47 -2.30
C SER A 206 21.86 43.77 -1.55
N LYS A 207 21.63 43.69 -0.23
CA LYS A 207 21.23 44.83 0.59
C LYS A 207 22.39 45.48 1.35
N GLY A 208 23.61 44.94 1.25
CA GLY A 208 24.77 45.40 2.01
C GLY A 208 24.58 45.32 3.54
N GLY A 209 23.67 44.47 4.00
CA GLY A 209 23.31 44.35 5.42
C GLY A 209 24.21 43.39 6.19
N THR A 210 24.14 43.44 7.52
CA THR A 210 24.73 42.41 8.40
C THR A 210 23.66 41.40 8.79
N MET A 211 23.98 40.10 8.73
CA MET A 211 23.05 39.06 9.16
C MET A 211 22.89 39.11 10.68
N ASN A 212 21.63 39.12 11.15
CA ASN A 212 21.35 39.00 12.58
C ASN A 212 21.87 37.64 13.07
N ILE A 213 22.75 37.66 14.07
CA ILE A 213 23.38 36.45 14.61
C ILE A 213 22.34 35.44 15.11
N GLY A 214 21.19 35.90 15.62
CA GLY A 214 20.09 35.03 16.03
C GLY A 214 19.45 34.26 14.88
N VAL A 215 19.34 34.87 13.68
CA VAL A 215 18.83 34.21 12.47
C VAL A 215 19.83 33.15 12.00
N LEU A 216 21.13 33.47 11.97
CA LEU A 216 22.18 32.50 11.64
C LEU A 216 22.16 31.30 12.59
N LEU A 217 22.08 31.54 13.90
CA LEU A 217 22.02 30.49 14.91
C LEU A 217 20.75 29.63 14.77
N LEU A 218 19.61 30.24 14.47
CA LEU A 218 18.36 29.51 14.21
C LEU A 218 18.49 28.60 12.97
N MET A 219 19.08 29.10 11.89
CA MET A 219 19.31 28.31 10.68
C MET A 219 20.24 27.13 10.94
N LEU A 220 21.36 27.36 11.63
CA LEU A 220 22.29 26.29 12.02
C LEU A 220 21.61 25.26 12.92
N ALA A 221 20.75 25.70 13.86
CA ALA A 221 19.97 24.81 14.70
C ALA A 221 19.01 23.95 13.87
N ILE A 222 18.30 24.54 12.90
CA ILE A 222 17.41 23.80 11.98
C ILE A 222 18.21 22.78 11.16
N LEU A 223 19.35 23.18 10.60
CA LEU A 223 20.22 22.30 9.83
C LEU A 223 20.75 21.15 10.68
N LEU A 224 21.08 21.38 11.95
CA LEU A 224 21.53 20.33 12.85
C LEU A 224 20.37 19.38 13.23
N ILE A 225 19.21 19.94 13.58
CA ILE A 225 18.00 19.19 13.94
C ILE A 225 17.53 18.28 12.80
N VAL A 226 17.65 18.71 11.55
CA VAL A 226 17.25 17.91 10.37
C VAL A 226 18.41 17.05 9.87
N GLY A 227 19.61 17.62 9.78
CA GLY A 227 20.78 16.99 9.18
C GLY A 227 21.33 15.81 9.97
N VAL A 228 21.31 15.89 11.30
CA VAL A 228 21.77 14.79 12.15
C VAL A 228 20.85 13.56 11.99
N PRO A 229 19.52 13.65 12.13
CA PRO A 229 18.63 12.51 11.86
C PRO A 229 18.73 11.97 10.43
N VAL A 230 18.79 12.83 9.41
CA VAL A 230 18.91 12.35 8.02
C VAL A 230 20.20 11.55 7.83
N THR A 231 21.32 12.06 8.33
CA THR A 231 22.62 11.36 8.27
C THR A 231 22.59 10.06 9.05
N LEU A 232 22.03 10.04 10.27
CA LEU A 232 21.90 8.83 11.08
C LEU A 232 21.00 7.78 10.41
N ILE A 233 19.89 8.19 9.80
CA ILE A 233 19.01 7.30 9.03
C ILE A 233 19.75 6.71 7.83
N ALA A 234 20.52 7.52 7.11
CA ALA A 234 21.33 7.07 5.99
C ALA A 234 22.38 6.03 6.44
N ILE A 235 23.07 6.29 7.55
CA ILE A 235 24.05 5.36 8.16
C ILE A 235 23.36 4.05 8.57
N PHE A 236 22.22 4.12 9.27
CA PHE A 236 21.52 2.91 9.69
C PHE A 236 20.99 2.11 8.50
N ARG A 237 20.51 2.77 7.44
CA ARG A 237 20.10 2.10 6.20
C ARG A 237 21.30 1.47 5.47
N TYR A 238 22.45 2.14 5.47
CA TYR A 238 23.68 1.60 4.90
C TYR A 238 24.10 0.33 5.64
N LEU A 239 24.13 0.37 6.98
CA LEU A 239 24.46 -0.80 7.79
C LEU A 239 23.43 -1.93 7.63
N ASP A 240 22.14 -1.60 7.53
CA ASP A 240 21.07 -2.56 7.30
C ASP A 240 21.27 -3.33 5.99
N LEU A 241 21.47 -2.61 4.89
CA LEU A 241 21.66 -3.18 3.56
C LEU A 241 22.98 -3.95 3.48
N LYS A 242 24.07 -3.43 4.04
CA LYS A 242 25.39 -4.08 4.02
C LYS A 242 25.39 -5.43 4.76
N ASN A 243 24.59 -5.56 5.82
CA ASN A 243 24.56 -6.76 6.66
C ASN A 243 23.64 -7.86 6.12
N ARG A 244 22.96 -7.64 4.98
CA ARG A 244 22.07 -8.65 4.41
C ARG A 244 22.85 -9.83 3.86
N THR A 245 22.28 -11.01 4.01
CA THR A 245 22.83 -12.25 3.48
C THR A 245 21.72 -13.08 2.87
N TYR A 246 21.88 -13.50 1.62
CA TYR A 246 20.93 -14.33 0.90
C TYR A 246 21.56 -15.69 0.65
N LYS A 247 20.86 -16.77 1.00
CA LYS A 247 21.35 -18.14 0.82
C LYS A 247 20.32 -18.98 0.09
N VAL A 248 20.78 -19.71 -0.91
CA VAL A 248 19.98 -20.62 -1.74
C VAL A 248 20.43 -22.03 -1.42
N PHE A 249 19.56 -22.81 -0.81
CA PHE A 249 19.76 -24.24 -0.55
C PHE A 249 19.02 -25.09 -1.58
N SER A 250 19.37 -26.36 -1.70
CA SER A 250 18.70 -27.31 -2.59
C SER A 250 17.20 -27.52 -2.30
N ASP A 251 16.73 -27.16 -1.11
CA ASP A 251 15.36 -27.36 -0.65
C ASP A 251 14.64 -26.08 -0.19
N MET A 252 15.35 -24.95 -0.04
CA MET A 252 14.76 -23.69 0.41
C MET A 252 15.63 -22.48 0.09
N VAL A 253 15.02 -21.30 0.05
CA VAL A 253 15.71 -20.02 -0.02
C VAL A 253 15.60 -19.33 1.34
N THR A 254 16.71 -18.81 1.85
CA THR A 254 16.72 -18.05 3.11
C THR A 254 17.35 -16.69 2.91
N TYR A 255 16.92 -15.74 3.72
CA TYR A 255 17.55 -14.43 3.76
C TYR A 255 17.55 -13.87 5.17
N ASN A 256 18.65 -13.21 5.49
CA ASN A 256 18.83 -12.47 6.73
C ASN A 256 18.98 -11.00 6.37
N GLU A 257 18.13 -10.16 6.93
CA GLU A 257 18.14 -8.70 6.81
C GLU A 257 18.25 -8.07 8.20
N GLY A 258 18.64 -6.79 8.24
CA GLY A 258 18.66 -6.07 9.50
C GLY A 258 20.04 -5.64 9.94
N PHE A 259 20.15 -4.41 10.45
CA PHE A 259 21.23 -4.02 11.36
C PHE A 259 20.78 -4.01 12.82
N LEU A 260 19.91 -3.06 13.19
CA LEU A 260 19.32 -3.01 14.52
C LEU A 260 18.24 -4.09 14.65
N ASN A 261 17.20 -4.00 13.83
CA ASN A 261 16.12 -4.97 13.83
C ASN A 261 16.54 -6.14 12.96
N LYS A 262 16.69 -7.33 13.54
CA LYS A 262 17.06 -8.53 12.79
C LYS A 262 15.82 -9.18 12.20
N HIS A 263 15.97 -9.62 10.97
CA HIS A 263 14.92 -10.24 10.18
C HIS A 263 15.49 -11.48 9.54
N ASP A 264 14.95 -12.65 9.85
CA ASP A 264 15.36 -13.90 9.20
C ASP A 264 14.12 -14.51 8.57
N ALA A 265 14.31 -15.13 7.42
CA ALA A 265 13.20 -15.69 6.67
C ALA A 265 13.63 -16.91 5.87
N PHE A 266 12.67 -17.79 5.64
CA PHE A 266 12.81 -18.90 4.70
C PHE A 266 11.58 -18.99 3.80
N ILE A 267 11.84 -19.50 2.59
CA ILE A 267 10.87 -19.81 1.55
C ILE A 267 11.13 -21.27 1.17
N PRO A 268 10.17 -22.18 1.40
CA PRO A 268 10.29 -23.56 0.91
C PRO A 268 10.39 -23.56 -0.62
N VAL A 269 11.19 -24.44 -1.22
CA VAL A 269 11.32 -24.55 -2.69
C VAL A 269 9.97 -24.86 -3.35
N GLU A 270 9.07 -25.52 -2.62
CA GLU A 270 7.70 -25.80 -3.06
C GLU A 270 6.91 -24.54 -3.39
N ASN A 271 7.32 -23.38 -2.88
CA ASN A 271 6.64 -22.11 -3.10
C ASN A 271 7.44 -21.13 -3.95
N VAL A 272 8.63 -21.49 -4.42
CA VAL A 272 9.41 -20.65 -5.34
C VAL A 272 8.93 -20.90 -6.77
N SER A 273 8.61 -19.82 -7.49
CA SER A 273 8.05 -19.86 -8.85
C SER A 273 9.11 -19.57 -9.92
N ASP A 274 9.85 -18.47 -9.77
CA ASP A 274 10.81 -17.96 -10.75
C ASP A 274 11.75 -16.92 -10.11
N ALA A 275 12.87 -16.64 -10.78
CA ALA A 275 13.75 -15.53 -10.44
C ALA A 275 14.01 -14.63 -11.66
N GLU A 276 13.88 -13.32 -11.48
CA GLU A 276 14.19 -12.32 -12.50
C GLU A 276 15.35 -11.42 -12.03
N THR A 277 16.23 -11.00 -12.94
CA THR A 277 17.25 -10.00 -12.64
C THR A 277 16.89 -8.63 -13.20
N THR A 278 17.06 -7.58 -12.41
CA THR A 278 16.84 -6.19 -12.81
C THR A 278 18.08 -5.34 -12.53
N GLN A 279 18.27 -4.26 -13.29
CA GLN A 279 19.41 -3.34 -13.13
C GLN A 279 19.01 -1.90 -13.43
N ASN A 280 19.31 -0.99 -12.50
CA ASN A 280 19.20 0.45 -12.74
C ASN A 280 20.48 0.99 -13.39
N ILE A 281 20.50 2.28 -13.73
CA ILE A 281 21.65 2.93 -14.41
C ILE A 281 22.95 2.75 -13.60
N ILE A 282 22.89 3.01 -12.29
CA ILE A 282 24.04 2.86 -11.41
C ILE A 282 24.49 1.40 -11.35
N ASP A 283 23.55 0.46 -11.25
CA ASP A 283 23.85 -0.97 -11.20
C ASP A 283 24.52 -1.45 -12.49
N ARG A 284 24.11 -0.93 -13.66
CA ARG A 284 24.77 -1.24 -14.93
C ARG A 284 26.23 -0.78 -14.96
N ILE A 285 26.51 0.42 -14.45
CA ILE A 285 27.87 0.97 -14.37
C ILE A 285 28.77 0.08 -13.52
N PHE A 286 28.25 -0.40 -12.38
CA PHE A 286 29.00 -1.23 -11.43
C PHE A 286 28.82 -2.74 -11.63
N SER A 287 28.12 -3.17 -12.69
CA SER A 287 27.75 -4.56 -12.94
C SER A 287 27.09 -5.25 -11.73
N LEU A 288 26.18 -4.55 -11.06
CA LEU A 288 25.36 -5.03 -9.96
C LEU A 288 23.97 -5.41 -10.47
N TYR A 289 23.26 -6.25 -9.73
CA TYR A 289 21.95 -6.78 -10.10
C TYR A 289 21.05 -6.87 -8.87
N ASP A 290 19.79 -6.54 -9.07
CA ASP A 290 18.73 -6.88 -8.13
C ASP A 290 18.06 -8.18 -8.61
N VAL A 291 18.03 -9.21 -7.76
CA VAL A 291 17.39 -10.50 -8.06
C VAL A 291 16.03 -10.54 -7.38
N LYS A 292 14.98 -10.60 -8.17
CA LYS A 292 13.60 -10.68 -7.75
C LYS A 292 13.18 -12.14 -7.73
N VAL A 293 12.85 -12.67 -6.55
CA VAL A 293 12.38 -14.04 -6.34
C VAL A 293 10.86 -14.02 -6.18
N SER A 294 10.17 -14.65 -7.11
CA SER A 294 8.72 -14.76 -7.13
C SER A 294 8.27 -16.00 -6.37
N CYS A 295 7.33 -15.85 -5.44
CA CYS A 295 6.71 -16.97 -4.75
C CYS A 295 5.34 -17.32 -5.35
N GLN A 296 4.81 -18.50 -5.02
CA GLN A 296 3.48 -18.93 -5.44
C GLN A 296 2.39 -18.06 -4.79
N GLY A 297 1.61 -17.33 -5.60
CA GLY A 297 0.62 -16.35 -5.13
C GLY A 297 0.96 -14.93 -5.59
N ALA A 298 -0.07 -14.10 -5.79
CA ALA A 298 0.14 -12.75 -6.29
C ALA A 298 0.80 -11.84 -5.24
N GLY A 299 1.76 -11.00 -5.67
CA GLY A 299 2.39 -9.98 -4.82
C GLY A 299 3.41 -10.45 -3.79
N GLN A 300 3.88 -11.70 -3.89
CA GLN A 300 4.90 -12.25 -2.97
C GLN A 300 6.27 -12.30 -3.64
N GLU A 301 6.80 -11.12 -3.95
CA GLU A 301 8.10 -10.94 -4.58
C GLU A 301 9.13 -10.48 -3.55
N ILE A 302 10.27 -11.14 -3.50
CA ILE A 302 11.36 -10.80 -2.59
C ILE A 302 12.55 -10.30 -3.40
N LEU A 303 13.04 -9.11 -3.07
CA LEU A 303 14.11 -8.44 -3.81
C LEU A 303 15.45 -8.58 -3.10
N PHE A 304 16.38 -9.32 -3.70
CA PHE A 304 17.76 -9.39 -3.27
C PHE A 304 18.56 -8.29 -3.95
N LYS A 305 18.94 -7.28 -3.17
CA LYS A 305 19.50 -6.03 -3.71
C LYS A 305 21.01 -6.02 -3.91
N ASN A 306 21.46 -5.26 -4.91
CA ASN A 306 22.85 -4.85 -5.13
C ASN A 306 23.85 -6.01 -5.24
N LEU A 307 23.47 -7.13 -5.87
CA LEU A 307 24.31 -8.33 -5.98
C LEU A 307 25.31 -8.24 -7.13
N LYS A 308 26.58 -8.58 -6.88
CA LYS A 308 27.60 -8.65 -7.94
C LYS A 308 27.33 -9.83 -8.90
N ASN A 309 26.98 -10.99 -8.35
CA ASN A 309 26.74 -12.21 -9.12
C ASN A 309 25.24 -12.53 -9.25
N GLY A 310 24.38 -11.52 -9.41
CA GLY A 310 22.92 -11.73 -9.40
C GLY A 310 22.42 -12.66 -10.52
N LYS A 311 23.08 -12.70 -11.68
CA LYS A 311 22.77 -13.67 -12.76
C LYS A 311 22.97 -15.12 -12.31
N GLU A 312 24.07 -15.41 -11.61
CA GLU A 312 24.36 -16.74 -11.08
C GLU A 312 23.39 -17.12 -9.95
N MET A 313 23.01 -16.13 -9.14
CA MET A 313 22.01 -16.31 -8.09
C MET A 313 20.64 -16.66 -8.69
N ALA A 314 20.17 -15.92 -9.69
CA ALA A 314 18.92 -16.21 -10.40
C ALA A 314 18.96 -17.59 -11.06
N ALA A 315 20.04 -17.92 -11.77
CA ALA A 315 20.22 -19.24 -12.39
C ALA A 315 20.22 -20.39 -11.37
N SER A 316 20.74 -20.17 -10.15
CA SER A 316 20.68 -21.16 -9.08
C SER A 316 19.26 -21.40 -8.61
N ILE A 317 18.44 -20.34 -8.53
CA ILE A 317 17.03 -20.43 -8.19
C ILE A 317 16.21 -21.08 -9.31
N ASP A 318 16.47 -20.75 -10.58
CA ASP A 318 15.80 -21.41 -11.71
C ASP A 318 16.13 -22.92 -11.78
N LYS A 319 17.36 -23.29 -11.41
CA LYS A 319 17.74 -24.71 -11.24
C LYS A 319 16.95 -25.40 -10.14
N LEU A 320 16.67 -24.73 -9.02
CA LEU A 320 15.79 -25.28 -7.97
C LEU A 320 14.38 -25.53 -8.50
N VAL A 321 13.79 -24.55 -9.18
CA VAL A 321 12.42 -24.64 -9.71
C VAL A 321 12.31 -25.74 -10.77
N SER A 322 13.28 -25.84 -11.68
CA SER A 322 13.31 -26.87 -12.72
C SER A 322 13.48 -28.28 -12.14
N ASN A 323 14.40 -28.46 -11.19
CA ASN A 323 14.58 -29.74 -10.49
C ASN A 323 13.31 -30.16 -9.73
N LYS A 324 12.60 -29.22 -9.11
CA LYS A 324 11.28 -29.46 -8.50
C LYS A 324 10.27 -29.97 -9.52
N LYS A 325 10.13 -29.33 -10.68
CA LYS A 325 9.20 -29.77 -11.73
C LYS A 325 9.46 -31.21 -12.17
N VAL A 326 10.74 -31.59 -12.29
CA VAL A 326 11.15 -32.97 -12.61
C VAL A 326 10.79 -33.96 -11.50
N LEU A 327 10.96 -33.58 -10.22
CA LEU A 327 10.63 -34.43 -9.07
C LEU A 327 9.11 -34.61 -8.88
N VAL A 328 8.31 -33.56 -9.13
CA VAL A 328 6.85 -33.62 -9.09
C VAL A 328 6.30 -34.50 -10.21
N ALA A 329 6.79 -34.32 -11.44
CA ALA A 329 6.39 -35.16 -12.58
C ALA A 329 6.67 -36.66 -12.35
N LYS A 330 7.83 -37.00 -11.74
CA LYS A 330 8.15 -38.38 -11.36
C LYS A 330 7.27 -38.95 -10.25
N LYS A 331 6.80 -38.11 -9.32
CA LYS A 331 5.83 -38.52 -8.28
C LYS A 331 4.44 -38.74 -8.86
N GLU A 332 3.99 -37.86 -9.76
CA GLU A 332 2.71 -37.99 -10.46
C GLU A 332 2.67 -39.21 -11.39
N GLU A 333 3.78 -39.54 -12.07
CA GLU A 333 3.90 -40.80 -12.84
C GLU A 333 3.90 -42.07 -11.96
N ALA A 334 4.34 -41.98 -10.71
CA ALA A 334 4.30 -43.08 -9.74
C ALA A 334 2.91 -43.23 -9.09
N GLU A 335 2.21 -42.12 -8.80
CA GLU A 335 0.85 -42.13 -8.25
C GLU A 335 -0.22 -42.47 -9.32
N ASN A 336 -0.03 -42.04 -10.58
CA ASN A 336 -0.92 -42.39 -11.69
C ASN A 336 -0.84 -43.87 -12.12
N LYS A 337 0.15 -44.64 -11.64
CA LYS A 337 0.14 -46.11 -11.76
C LYS A 337 -0.74 -46.81 -10.72
N THR A 338 -1.27 -46.09 -9.73
CA THR A 338 -2.00 -46.68 -8.60
C THR A 338 -3.44 -46.19 -8.46
N VAL A 339 -3.88 -45.19 -9.24
CA VAL A 339 -5.24 -44.63 -9.16
C VAL A 339 -5.85 -44.48 -10.56
N SER A 340 -6.00 -45.61 -11.26
CA SER A 340 -6.79 -45.71 -12.49
C SER A 340 -8.15 -46.35 -12.22
N THR A 341 -8.88 -45.87 -11.22
CA THR A 341 -10.32 -46.09 -11.15
C THR A 341 -10.95 -45.03 -10.27
N THR A 342 -12.03 -44.42 -10.76
CA THR A 342 -12.91 -43.46 -10.06
C THR A 342 -12.47 -41.99 -10.11
N LYS A 343 -12.75 -41.31 -11.23
CA LYS A 343 -13.10 -39.88 -11.28
C LYS A 343 -13.74 -39.55 -12.64
N ASN A 344 -14.92 -40.11 -12.85
CA ASN A 344 -15.95 -39.49 -13.69
C ASN A 344 -17.14 -39.26 -12.76
N VAL A 345 -17.87 -38.17 -12.97
CA VAL A 345 -18.97 -37.63 -12.14
C VAL A 345 -18.52 -36.59 -11.10
N ALA A 346 -18.26 -35.37 -11.56
CA ALA A 346 -18.69 -34.13 -10.91
C ALA A 346 -18.32 -32.92 -11.79
N GLU A 347 -18.89 -32.86 -12.99
CA GLU A 347 -18.86 -31.64 -13.81
C GLU A 347 -20.23 -31.51 -14.48
N LYS A 348 -21.21 -31.02 -13.72
CA LYS A 348 -22.51 -30.57 -14.23
C LYS A 348 -23.26 -29.85 -13.13
N THR A 349 -22.97 -28.57 -12.98
CA THR A 349 -23.93 -27.48 -12.70
C THR A 349 -23.16 -26.18 -12.51
N ASN A 350 -23.13 -25.36 -13.55
CA ASN A 350 -23.34 -23.91 -13.52
C ASN A 350 -23.11 -23.38 -14.93
N SER A 351 -24.15 -23.50 -15.75
CA SER A 351 -24.24 -22.75 -17.01
C SER A 351 -24.61 -21.31 -16.67
N ALA A 352 -23.66 -20.56 -16.11
CA ALA A 352 -23.68 -19.11 -16.16
C ALA A 352 -23.39 -18.69 -17.61
N VAL A 353 -24.15 -17.74 -18.12
CA VAL A 353 -24.02 -17.19 -19.47
C VAL A 353 -22.60 -16.62 -19.62
N LYS A 354 -21.71 -17.32 -20.34
CA LYS A 354 -20.37 -16.79 -20.64
C LYS A 354 -20.52 -15.42 -21.31
N ALA A 355 -19.96 -14.38 -20.69
CA ALA A 355 -19.98 -13.04 -21.24
C ALA A 355 -19.41 -13.03 -22.67
N LYS A 356 -20.12 -12.40 -23.61
CA LYS A 356 -19.67 -12.28 -25.00
C LYS A 356 -18.72 -11.09 -25.13
N PHE A 357 -17.43 -11.36 -25.13
CA PHE A 357 -16.39 -10.36 -25.40
C PHE A 357 -16.42 -9.92 -26.87
N ASP A 358 -16.32 -8.62 -27.13
CA ASP A 358 -16.16 -8.12 -28.50
C ASP A 358 -14.74 -8.46 -29.01
N THR A 359 -14.64 -9.27 -30.06
CA THR A 359 -13.37 -9.60 -30.73
C THR A 359 -13.14 -8.82 -32.02
N THR A 360 -14.11 -8.01 -32.45
CA THR A 360 -14.12 -7.35 -33.75
C THR A 360 -13.42 -5.99 -33.73
N PHE A 361 -13.61 -5.21 -32.67
CA PHE A 361 -12.97 -3.90 -32.57
C PHE A 361 -11.45 -4.03 -32.38
N THR A 362 -10.68 -3.40 -33.26
CA THR A 362 -9.23 -3.30 -33.12
C THR A 362 -8.79 -1.89 -33.47
N GLY A 363 -7.75 -1.38 -32.81
CA GLY A 363 -7.28 -0.03 -33.08
C GLY A 363 -6.01 0.32 -32.33
N GLU A 364 -5.32 1.33 -32.82
CA GLU A 364 -4.17 1.94 -32.17
C GLU A 364 -4.53 3.37 -31.73
N PHE A 365 -4.22 3.71 -30.50
CA PHE A 365 -4.53 5.01 -29.91
C PHE A 365 -3.29 5.61 -29.26
N LYS A 366 -3.18 6.94 -29.34
CA LYS A 366 -2.18 7.70 -28.61
C LYS A 366 -2.82 8.67 -27.62
N PRO A 367 -2.17 8.95 -26.49
CA PRO A 367 -2.68 9.93 -25.53
C PRO A 367 -2.85 11.33 -26.13
N SER A 368 -3.95 11.98 -25.78
CA SER A 368 -4.16 13.43 -25.75
C SER A 368 -3.03 14.28 -25.16
N ILE A 369 -1.93 14.57 -25.89
CA ILE A 369 -0.88 15.49 -25.40
C ILE A 369 -1.47 16.85 -25.03
N LYS A 370 -2.37 17.41 -25.87
CA LYS A 370 -3.02 18.69 -25.60
C LYS A 370 -3.80 18.66 -24.28
N ARG A 371 -4.63 17.63 -24.03
CA ARG A 371 -5.37 17.51 -22.76
C ARG A 371 -4.43 17.30 -21.58
N ALA A 372 -3.31 16.59 -21.75
CA ALA A 372 -2.35 16.40 -20.66
C ALA A 372 -1.64 17.70 -20.25
N MET A 373 -1.25 18.51 -21.23
CA MET A 373 -0.57 19.77 -20.95
C MET A 373 -1.49 20.81 -20.31
N ILE A 374 -2.78 20.85 -20.68
CA ILE A 374 -3.70 21.87 -20.19
C ILE A 374 -3.93 21.79 -18.68
N GLY A 375 -4.08 20.56 -18.15
CA GLY A 375 -4.28 20.35 -16.71
C GLY A 375 -3.02 20.60 -15.89
N LEU A 376 -1.84 20.53 -16.50
CA LEU A 376 -0.61 20.94 -15.83
C LEU A 376 -0.48 22.46 -15.89
N LEU A 377 -0.59 23.06 -17.08
CA LEU A 377 -0.49 24.52 -17.30
C LEU A 377 -1.44 25.34 -16.41
N SER A 378 -2.59 24.81 -16.00
CA SER A 378 -3.47 25.49 -15.04
C SER A 378 -2.83 25.77 -13.67
N PHE A 379 -1.76 25.07 -13.31
CA PHE A 379 -0.97 25.31 -12.10
C PHE A 379 0.25 26.22 -12.32
N ALA A 380 0.53 26.64 -13.56
CA ALA A 380 1.68 27.49 -13.86
C ALA A 380 1.67 28.84 -13.08
N PRO A 381 0.53 29.54 -12.88
CA PRO A 381 0.52 30.76 -12.07
C PRO A 381 0.99 30.53 -10.63
N LEU A 382 0.63 29.38 -10.04
CA LEU A 382 1.06 29.02 -8.69
C LEU A 382 2.55 28.67 -8.66
N ALA A 383 3.06 27.99 -9.69
CA ALA A 383 4.48 27.67 -9.82
C ALA A 383 5.35 28.94 -10.02
N ILE A 384 4.83 29.97 -10.68
CA ILE A 384 5.52 31.27 -10.84
C ILE A 384 5.63 32.01 -9.50
N ILE A 385 4.59 31.95 -8.67
CA ILE A 385 4.61 32.51 -7.30
C ILE A 385 5.66 31.78 -6.45
N ILE A 386 5.85 30.48 -6.66
CA ILE A 386 6.87 29.66 -5.99
C ILE A 386 8.10 29.52 -6.90
N PHE A 387 8.69 30.67 -7.26
CA PHE A 387 9.79 30.81 -8.22
C PHE A 387 10.90 29.74 -8.17
N PRO A 388 11.42 29.29 -7.00
CA PRO A 388 12.46 28.25 -6.97
C PRO A 388 12.00 26.86 -7.44
N LEU A 389 10.70 26.58 -7.46
CA LEU A 389 10.14 25.32 -7.97
C LEU A 389 9.85 25.35 -9.47
N LEU A 390 9.94 26.51 -10.12
CA LEU A 390 9.61 26.68 -11.53
C LEU A 390 10.47 25.80 -12.46
N PRO A 391 11.80 25.68 -12.30
CA PRO A 391 12.61 24.80 -13.14
C PRO A 391 12.23 23.32 -12.98
N ILE A 392 11.96 22.87 -11.75
CA ILE A 392 11.53 21.49 -11.45
C ILE A 392 10.17 21.22 -12.10
N TYR A 393 9.26 22.18 -12.00
CA TYR A 393 7.95 22.11 -12.63
C TYR A 393 8.05 22.03 -14.17
N ILE A 394 8.91 22.83 -14.80
CA ILE A 394 9.18 22.81 -16.25
C ILE A 394 9.78 21.46 -16.67
N ILE A 395 10.76 20.94 -15.93
CA ILE A 395 11.33 19.60 -16.19
C ILE A 395 10.23 18.54 -16.11
N GLY A 396 9.37 18.61 -15.09
CA GLY A 396 8.22 17.71 -14.93
C GLY A 396 7.26 17.77 -16.11
N LEU A 397 6.97 18.97 -16.64
CA LEU A 397 6.17 19.17 -17.85
C LEU A 397 6.81 18.48 -19.07
N ILE A 398 8.11 18.70 -19.29
CA ILE A 398 8.85 18.14 -20.43
C ILE A 398 8.86 16.60 -20.34
N VAL A 399 9.23 16.04 -19.18
CA VAL A 399 9.23 14.59 -18.96
C VAL A 399 7.86 14.00 -19.25
N ARG A 400 6.79 14.65 -18.78
CA ARG A 400 5.42 14.19 -18.99
C ARG A 400 5.00 14.25 -20.47
N ALA A 401 5.35 15.31 -21.18
CA ALA A 401 5.10 15.46 -22.61
C ALA A 401 5.82 14.39 -23.43
N ILE A 402 7.09 14.11 -23.10
CA ILE A 402 7.88 13.04 -23.73
C ILE A 402 7.23 11.69 -23.45
N THR A 403 6.88 11.40 -22.19
CA THR A 403 6.26 10.12 -21.81
C THR A 403 4.99 9.84 -22.61
N LEU A 404 4.13 10.85 -22.79
CA LEU A 404 2.89 10.69 -23.56
C LEU A 404 3.12 10.57 -25.07
N SER A 405 4.15 11.23 -25.60
CA SER A 405 4.51 11.15 -27.03
C SER A 405 5.00 9.77 -27.45
N VAL A 406 5.60 9.02 -26.51
CA VAL A 406 6.19 7.69 -26.73
C VAL A 406 5.36 6.55 -26.13
N THR A 407 4.15 6.84 -25.67
CA THR A 407 3.17 5.85 -25.22
C THR A 407 2.17 5.56 -26.33
N THR A 408 1.93 4.28 -26.60
CA THR A 408 0.92 3.81 -27.55
C THR A 408 0.02 2.77 -26.88
N TYR A 409 -1.25 2.79 -27.24
CA TYR A 409 -2.27 1.87 -26.75
C TYR A 409 -2.79 1.02 -27.92
N HIS A 410 -2.79 -0.30 -27.78
CA HIS A 410 -3.27 -1.20 -28.83
C HIS A 410 -4.46 -2.01 -28.34
N VAL A 411 -5.56 -1.97 -29.08
CA VAL A 411 -6.70 -2.87 -28.89
C VAL A 411 -6.60 -3.94 -29.97
N LYS A 412 -6.30 -5.16 -29.54
CA LYS A 412 -6.23 -6.34 -30.41
C LYS A 412 -7.54 -7.12 -30.34
N LYS A 413 -7.62 -8.22 -31.08
CA LYS A 413 -8.82 -9.07 -31.12
C LYS A 413 -9.15 -9.63 -29.74
N GLU A 414 -8.17 -10.23 -29.08
CA GLU A 414 -8.36 -10.95 -27.81
C GLU A 414 -7.67 -10.29 -26.61
N SER A 415 -7.08 -9.11 -26.81
CA SER A 415 -6.28 -8.45 -25.78
C SER A 415 -6.22 -6.93 -25.93
N ILE A 416 -5.80 -6.28 -24.85
CA ILE A 416 -5.57 -4.85 -24.72
C ILE A 416 -4.12 -4.67 -24.26
N GLU A 417 -3.37 -3.79 -24.93
CA GLU A 417 -1.93 -3.61 -24.71
C GLU A 417 -1.55 -2.14 -24.49
N TYR A 418 -0.68 -1.94 -23.51
CA TYR A 418 0.05 -0.72 -23.24
C TYR A 418 1.50 -0.89 -23.69
N ASP A 419 1.97 -0.01 -24.57
CA ASP A 419 3.36 0.01 -25.01
C ASP A 419 4.00 1.37 -24.72
N TYR A 420 5.18 1.34 -24.11
CA TYR A 420 5.98 2.52 -23.79
C TYR A 420 7.44 2.28 -24.15
N LYS A 421 8.00 3.14 -25.00
CA LYS A 421 9.36 3.00 -25.52
C LYS A 421 10.13 4.32 -25.46
N LEU A 422 10.87 4.53 -24.36
CA LEU A 422 11.81 5.66 -24.23
C LEU A 422 13.19 5.19 -23.76
N LEU A 423 13.44 5.22 -22.44
CA LEU A 423 14.68 4.72 -21.82
C LEU A 423 14.59 3.23 -21.46
N ARG A 424 13.36 2.75 -21.30
CA ARG A 424 12.99 1.35 -21.05
C ARG A 424 11.81 1.04 -21.97
N ALA A 425 11.88 -0.07 -22.69
CA ALA A 425 10.72 -0.63 -23.38
C ALA A 425 9.90 -1.41 -22.36
N VAL A 426 8.65 -1.00 -22.14
CA VAL A 426 7.70 -1.69 -21.28
C VAL A 426 6.45 -1.94 -22.10
N THR A 427 6.17 -3.22 -22.35
CA THR A 427 4.95 -3.67 -23.00
C THR A 427 4.16 -4.50 -21.99
N THR A 428 2.89 -4.16 -21.80
CA THR A 428 2.00 -4.87 -20.88
C THR A 428 0.71 -5.17 -21.61
N GLU A 429 0.36 -6.45 -21.70
CA GLU A 429 -0.79 -6.94 -22.45
C GLU A 429 -1.69 -7.79 -21.54
N PHE A 430 -2.98 -7.49 -21.54
CA PHE A 430 -4.00 -8.28 -20.87
C PHE A 430 -4.93 -8.90 -21.89
N THR A 431 -5.16 -10.20 -21.79
CA THR A 431 -6.21 -10.87 -22.56
C THR A 431 -7.58 -10.47 -22.00
N ASN A 432 -8.58 -10.36 -22.87
CA ASN A 432 -9.90 -9.82 -22.53
C ASN A 432 -10.58 -10.61 -21.39
N ASP A 433 -10.39 -11.93 -21.37
CA ASP A 433 -10.92 -12.86 -20.36
C ASP A 433 -10.28 -12.69 -18.98
N ARG A 434 -9.04 -12.17 -18.92
CA ARG A 434 -8.33 -11.93 -17.66
C ARG A 434 -8.61 -10.56 -17.06
N ILE A 435 -9.23 -9.65 -17.81
CA ILE A 435 -9.61 -8.33 -17.30
C ILE A 435 -10.82 -8.46 -16.39
N THR A 436 -10.69 -8.03 -15.15
CA THR A 436 -11.71 -8.22 -14.11
C THR A 436 -12.51 -6.98 -13.80
N ARG A 437 -11.89 -5.81 -13.98
CA ARG A 437 -12.51 -4.51 -13.72
C ARG A 437 -12.03 -3.49 -14.74
N ALA A 438 -12.95 -2.65 -15.19
CA ALA A 438 -12.61 -1.38 -15.84
C ALA A 438 -13.09 -0.20 -15.02
N THR A 439 -12.26 0.84 -14.95
CA THR A 439 -12.60 2.12 -14.33
C THR A 439 -12.47 3.24 -15.35
N VAL A 440 -13.56 3.93 -15.65
CA VAL A 440 -13.58 5.11 -16.51
C VAL A 440 -13.53 6.37 -15.64
N LYS A 441 -12.54 7.23 -15.87
CA LYS A 441 -12.35 8.50 -15.15
C LYS A 441 -12.45 9.68 -16.10
N ARG A 442 -13.14 10.72 -15.65
CA ARG A 442 -13.23 12.02 -16.33
C ARG A 442 -13.14 13.17 -15.35
N ASN A 443 -12.42 14.20 -15.72
CA ASN A 443 -12.34 15.47 -15.01
C ASN A 443 -12.88 16.62 -15.91
N PRO A 444 -12.91 17.88 -15.45
CA PRO A 444 -13.41 19.00 -16.26
C PRO A 444 -12.71 19.16 -17.61
N PHE A 445 -11.40 18.96 -17.63
CA PHE A 445 -10.61 19.05 -18.86
C PHE A 445 -10.93 17.91 -19.83
N ASP A 446 -11.28 16.73 -19.33
CA ASP A 446 -11.77 15.63 -20.15
C ASP A 446 -13.08 15.98 -20.86
N TYR A 447 -14.02 16.62 -20.16
CA TYR A 447 -15.27 17.07 -20.79
C TYR A 447 -15.02 18.11 -21.86
N TRP A 448 -14.15 19.08 -21.57
CA TRP A 448 -13.83 20.14 -22.52
C TRP A 448 -13.12 19.60 -23.77
N MET A 449 -12.20 18.65 -23.60
CA MET A 449 -11.40 18.09 -24.67
C MET A 449 -11.99 16.81 -25.29
N LYS A 450 -13.19 16.39 -24.87
CA LYS A 450 -13.85 15.12 -25.25
C LYS A 450 -12.95 13.90 -25.09
N THR A 451 -12.17 13.85 -24.00
CA THR A 451 -11.31 12.71 -23.66
C THR A 451 -11.83 11.92 -22.47
N ALA A 452 -11.25 10.76 -22.22
CA ALA A 452 -11.46 9.96 -21.03
C ALA A 452 -10.17 9.23 -20.65
N THR A 453 -10.14 8.68 -19.44
CA THR A 453 -9.10 7.75 -19.02
C THR A 453 -9.76 6.44 -18.60
N VAL A 454 -9.29 5.31 -19.13
CA VAL A 454 -9.81 3.97 -18.81
C VAL A 454 -8.69 3.15 -18.18
N GLU A 455 -8.96 2.57 -17.02
CA GLU A 455 -8.05 1.71 -16.26
C GLU A 455 -8.57 0.27 -16.27
N PHE A 456 -7.78 -0.67 -16.76
CA PHE A 456 -8.09 -2.10 -16.80
C PHE A 456 -7.28 -2.85 -15.74
N TRP A 457 -7.96 -3.63 -14.92
CA TRP A 457 -7.36 -4.49 -13.90
C TRP A 457 -7.46 -5.95 -14.32
N SER A 458 -6.44 -6.76 -14.04
CA SER A 458 -6.36 -8.14 -14.52
C SER A 458 -5.97 -9.12 -13.41
N ILE A 459 -6.41 -10.38 -13.52
CA ILE A 459 -6.00 -11.46 -12.61
C ILE A 459 -4.53 -11.80 -12.87
N GLY A 460 -3.74 -11.87 -11.79
CA GLY A 460 -2.33 -12.21 -11.85
C GLY A 460 -1.40 -11.04 -12.24
N SER A 461 -1.94 -9.84 -12.43
CA SER A 461 -1.14 -8.62 -12.61
C SER A 461 -1.30 -7.69 -11.40
N GLY A 462 -0.17 -7.30 -10.80
CA GLY A 462 -0.15 -6.33 -9.71
C GLY A 462 -0.31 -4.87 -10.15
N SER A 463 -0.24 -4.59 -11.46
CA SER A 463 -0.43 -3.26 -12.03
C SER A 463 -1.62 -3.25 -12.99
N ASN A 464 -2.19 -2.07 -13.23
CA ASN A 464 -3.26 -1.86 -14.20
C ASN A 464 -2.72 -1.33 -15.53
N ILE A 465 -3.42 -1.65 -16.63
CA ILE A 465 -3.23 -0.98 -17.92
C ILE A 465 -4.07 0.28 -17.90
N LYS A 466 -3.46 1.44 -18.18
CA LYS A 466 -4.14 2.73 -18.10
C LYS A 466 -4.08 3.49 -19.41
N TYR A 467 -5.21 3.51 -20.12
CA TYR A 467 -5.43 4.25 -21.35
C TYR A 467 -5.79 5.69 -21.01
N GLN A 468 -4.80 6.57 -21.00
CA GLN A 468 -4.96 7.95 -20.56
C GLN A 468 -5.25 8.90 -21.73
N TYR A 469 -6.12 9.89 -21.50
CA TYR A 469 -6.35 10.98 -22.46
C TYR A 469 -6.89 10.48 -23.83
N ILE A 470 -7.58 9.35 -23.86
CA ILE A 470 -8.13 8.76 -25.10
C ILE A 470 -9.44 9.44 -25.50
N PRO A 471 -9.85 9.41 -26.78
CA PRO A 471 -11.16 9.92 -27.21
C PRO A 471 -12.30 9.30 -26.42
N GLN A 472 -13.28 10.09 -26.01
CA GLN A 472 -14.43 9.56 -25.26
C GLN A 472 -15.28 8.58 -26.09
N GLU A 473 -15.32 8.74 -27.41
CA GLU A 473 -16.17 7.98 -28.33
C GLU A 473 -15.82 6.49 -28.37
N ILE A 474 -14.57 6.13 -28.08
CA ILE A 474 -14.11 4.73 -28.09
C ILE A 474 -14.37 4.00 -26.76
N VAL A 475 -14.76 4.72 -25.70
CA VAL A 475 -14.94 4.12 -24.37
C VAL A 475 -15.98 2.99 -24.37
N PRO A 476 -17.16 3.12 -25.02
CA PRO A 476 -18.12 2.01 -25.08
C PRO A 476 -17.56 0.76 -25.75
N GLN A 477 -16.75 0.93 -26.81
CA GLN A 477 -16.10 -0.19 -27.52
C GLN A 477 -15.06 -0.88 -26.63
N LEU A 478 -14.31 -0.10 -25.83
CA LEU A 478 -13.38 -0.62 -24.82
C LEU A 478 -14.09 -1.36 -23.67
N LEU A 479 -15.29 -0.95 -23.29
CA LEU A 479 -16.09 -1.66 -22.30
C LEU A 479 -16.68 -2.95 -22.89
N ALA A 480 -17.12 -2.93 -24.14
CA ALA A 480 -17.58 -4.14 -24.84
C ALA A 480 -16.46 -5.19 -24.98
N LYS A 481 -15.19 -4.77 -25.11
CA LYS A 481 -14.02 -5.66 -25.12
C LYS A 481 -13.87 -6.50 -23.85
N ILE A 482 -14.32 -5.98 -22.72
CA ILE A 482 -14.27 -6.67 -21.43
C ILE A 482 -15.62 -7.32 -21.06
N GLY A 483 -16.52 -7.45 -22.04
CA GLY A 483 -17.83 -8.07 -21.88
C GLY A 483 -18.87 -7.19 -21.20
N VAL A 484 -18.63 -5.89 -21.00
CA VAL A 484 -19.61 -4.96 -20.43
C VAL A 484 -20.44 -4.37 -21.55
N GLN A 485 -21.69 -4.80 -21.69
CA GLN A 485 -22.63 -4.27 -22.67
C GLN A 485 -23.71 -3.40 -22.01
N PRO A 486 -24.30 -2.43 -22.75
CA PRO A 486 -25.49 -1.72 -22.30
C PRO A 486 -26.62 -2.72 -22.12
N THR A 487 -26.94 -3.04 -20.87
CA THR A 487 -27.99 -4.00 -20.48
C THR A 487 -28.99 -3.32 -19.57
N ASP A 488 -30.20 -3.88 -19.52
CA ASP A 488 -31.24 -3.36 -18.63
C ASP A 488 -30.80 -3.43 -17.17
N VAL A 489 -31.15 -2.39 -16.42
CA VAL A 489 -30.78 -2.27 -15.00
C VAL A 489 -31.74 -3.12 -14.18
N SER A 490 -31.26 -4.27 -13.71
CA SER A 490 -32.04 -5.18 -12.85
C SER A 490 -32.33 -4.55 -11.48
N TYR A 491 -31.34 -3.87 -10.90
CA TYR A 491 -31.47 -3.25 -9.59
C TYR A 491 -30.57 -2.02 -9.44
N GLU A 492 -31.09 -0.93 -8.87
CA GLU A 492 -30.35 0.31 -8.61
C GLU A 492 -30.46 0.73 -7.15
N VAL A 493 -29.31 1.04 -6.54
CA VAL A 493 -29.24 1.61 -5.19
C VAL A 493 -28.56 2.97 -5.22
N LYS A 494 -29.26 3.97 -4.68
CA LYS A 494 -28.71 5.31 -4.45
C LYS A 494 -28.25 5.49 -3.01
N PRO A 495 -27.03 5.99 -2.78
CA PRO A 495 -26.55 6.32 -1.45
C PRO A 495 -27.33 7.52 -0.88
N LYS A 496 -27.64 7.47 0.42
CA LYS A 496 -28.34 8.55 1.13
C LYS A 496 -27.40 9.20 2.13
N TYR A 497 -26.63 10.19 1.68
CA TYR A 497 -25.72 10.94 2.55
C TYR A 497 -26.47 11.69 3.66
N SER A 498 -25.88 11.72 4.86
CA SER A 498 -26.27 12.63 5.94
C SER A 498 -25.04 12.96 6.77
N VAL A 499 -25.00 14.18 7.33
CA VAL A 499 -23.87 14.65 8.14
C VAL A 499 -23.63 13.72 9.32
N PHE A 500 -24.69 13.33 10.05
CA PHE A 500 -24.59 12.41 11.18
C PHE A 500 -23.95 11.07 10.78
N THR A 501 -24.35 10.49 9.65
CA THR A 501 -23.75 9.23 9.17
C THR A 501 -22.32 9.39 8.66
N SER A 502 -21.97 10.57 8.17
CA SER A 502 -20.59 10.91 7.80
C SER A 502 -19.69 10.96 9.04
N MET A 503 -20.19 11.55 10.13
CA MET A 503 -19.50 11.57 11.43
C MET A 503 -19.41 10.17 12.04
N ALA A 504 -20.48 9.38 11.98
CA ALA A 504 -20.50 8.00 12.48
C ALA A 504 -19.53 7.08 11.71
N ARG A 505 -19.27 7.37 10.43
CA ARG A 505 -18.27 6.65 9.62
C ARG A 505 -16.84 6.91 10.10
N ASN A 506 -16.55 8.12 10.57
CA ASN A 506 -15.22 8.52 11.06
C ASN A 506 -15.35 9.44 12.30
N PRO A 507 -15.53 8.89 13.50
CA PRO A 507 -15.82 9.67 14.71
C PRO A 507 -14.63 10.53 15.18
N LEU A 508 -13.40 10.22 14.74
CA LEU A 508 -12.21 10.99 15.10
C LEU A 508 -12.13 12.33 14.36
N ALA A 509 -12.64 12.41 13.13
CA ALA A 509 -12.57 13.64 12.35
C ALA A 509 -13.32 14.81 13.03
N PRO A 510 -14.57 14.67 13.49
CA PRO A 510 -15.27 15.73 14.23
C PRO A 510 -14.52 16.18 15.49
N LEU A 511 -13.93 15.25 16.25
CA LEU A 511 -13.15 15.58 17.46
C LEU A 511 -11.93 16.43 17.12
N PHE A 512 -11.23 16.08 16.04
CA PHE A 512 -10.08 16.86 15.56
C PHE A 512 -10.50 18.26 15.10
N PHE A 513 -11.59 18.37 14.32
CA PHE A 513 -12.13 19.67 13.89
C PHE A 513 -12.58 20.53 15.08
N PHE A 514 -13.22 19.91 16.08
CA PHE A 514 -13.63 20.59 17.30
C PHE A 514 -12.41 21.13 18.06
N ALA A 515 -11.37 20.31 18.25
CA ALA A 515 -10.13 20.73 18.90
C ALA A 515 -9.46 21.91 18.18
N LEU A 516 -9.38 21.86 16.84
CA LEU A 516 -8.83 22.97 16.05
C LEU A 516 -9.70 24.23 16.11
N PHE A 517 -11.02 24.09 16.06
CA PHE A 517 -11.96 25.21 16.12
C PHE A 517 -11.85 25.96 17.45
N PHE A 518 -11.93 25.24 18.59
CA PHE A 518 -11.79 25.86 19.90
C PHE A 518 -10.37 26.37 20.14
N GLY A 519 -9.33 25.64 19.70
CA GLY A 519 -7.96 26.14 19.75
C GLY A 519 -7.78 27.45 19.01
N GLY A 520 -8.41 27.60 17.84
CA GLY A 520 -8.44 28.84 17.07
C GLY A 520 -9.21 29.98 17.75
N ILE A 521 -10.37 29.71 18.36
CA ILE A 521 -11.13 30.70 19.16
C ILE A 521 -10.30 31.18 20.35
N PHE A 522 -9.69 30.28 21.11
CA PHE A 522 -8.86 30.69 22.23
C PHE A 522 -7.63 31.49 21.79
N ALA A 523 -7.07 31.18 20.61
CA ALA A 523 -5.98 31.97 20.05
C ALA A 523 -6.38 33.40 19.68
N THR A 524 -7.68 33.73 19.52
CA THR A 524 -8.13 35.10 19.23
C THR A 524 -7.93 36.07 20.39
N ILE A 525 -7.78 35.57 21.62
CA ILE A 525 -7.40 36.37 22.80
C ILE A 525 -6.06 37.09 22.55
N TRP A 526 -5.21 36.51 21.70
CA TRP A 526 -3.83 36.96 21.47
C TRP A 526 -3.66 37.74 20.17
N SER A 527 -4.41 37.36 19.13
CA SER A 527 -4.42 38.09 17.88
C SER A 527 -5.73 37.83 17.15
N VAL A 528 -6.38 38.91 16.73
CA VAL A 528 -7.62 38.84 15.96
C VAL A 528 -7.46 38.04 14.66
N TRP A 529 -6.24 37.96 14.11
CA TRP A 529 -5.95 37.17 12.91
C TRP A 529 -6.17 35.68 13.10
N PHE A 530 -6.05 35.15 14.34
CA PHE A 530 -6.36 33.75 14.61
C PHE A 530 -7.85 33.43 14.48
N ALA A 531 -8.74 34.44 14.45
CA ALA A 531 -10.15 34.24 14.17
C ALA A 531 -10.37 33.68 12.76
N ALA A 532 -9.41 33.87 11.85
CA ALA A 532 -9.44 33.25 10.53
C ALA A 532 -9.45 31.72 10.59
N VAL A 533 -8.79 31.10 11.59
CA VAL A 533 -8.72 29.64 11.71
C VAL A 533 -10.10 29.01 11.92
N PRO A 534 -10.89 29.35 12.96
CA PRO A 534 -12.22 28.79 13.15
C PRO A 534 -13.17 29.15 11.99
N ILE A 535 -13.06 30.36 11.42
CA ILE A 535 -13.86 30.78 10.25
C ILE A 535 -13.56 29.89 9.03
N LEU A 536 -12.28 29.73 8.67
CA LEU A 536 -11.87 28.89 7.55
C LEU A 536 -12.23 27.42 7.78
N LEU A 537 -12.13 26.92 9.01
CA LEU A 537 -12.55 25.55 9.36
C LEU A 537 -14.06 25.35 9.19
N VAL A 538 -14.88 26.33 9.61
CA VAL A 538 -16.33 26.28 9.39
C VAL A 538 -16.65 26.33 7.91
N LEU A 539 -16.05 27.27 7.16
CA LEU A 539 -16.25 27.38 5.71
C LEU A 539 -15.82 26.10 4.97
N PHE A 540 -14.68 25.53 5.33
CA PHE A 540 -14.20 24.27 4.77
C PHE A 540 -15.13 23.10 5.11
N THR A 541 -15.61 23.02 6.35
CA THR A 541 -16.55 21.97 6.77
C THR A 541 -17.87 22.08 6.03
N LEU A 542 -18.42 23.30 5.91
CA LEU A 542 -19.63 23.57 5.14
C LEU A 542 -19.44 23.23 3.66
N ALA A 543 -18.33 23.65 3.05
CA ALA A 543 -18.01 23.32 1.67
C ALA A 543 -17.93 21.80 1.45
N ASN A 544 -17.29 21.06 2.36
CA ASN A 544 -17.21 19.59 2.28
C ASN A 544 -18.58 18.91 2.47
N ILE A 545 -19.43 19.42 3.37
CA ILE A 545 -20.79 18.91 3.56
C ILE A 545 -21.60 19.14 2.29
N ILE A 546 -21.60 20.37 1.75
CA ILE A 546 -22.31 20.73 0.52
C ILE A 546 -21.82 19.85 -0.64
N TRP A 547 -20.50 19.75 -0.80
CA TRP A 547 -19.88 18.90 -1.81
C TRP A 547 -20.34 17.45 -1.69
N SER A 548 -20.28 16.87 -0.48
CA SER A 548 -20.68 15.49 -0.22
C SER A 548 -22.17 15.26 -0.52
N VAL A 549 -23.04 16.17 -0.10
CA VAL A 549 -24.47 16.12 -0.39
C VAL A 549 -24.71 16.07 -1.90
N ILE A 550 -24.06 16.93 -2.67
CA ILE A 550 -24.26 16.98 -4.13
C ILE A 550 -23.68 15.73 -4.81
N VAL A 551 -22.49 15.26 -4.40
CA VAL A 551 -21.83 14.09 -4.99
C VAL A 551 -22.68 12.85 -4.76
N TYR A 552 -23.08 12.58 -3.52
CA TYR A 552 -23.83 11.37 -3.18
C TYR A 552 -25.29 11.41 -3.60
N LYS A 553 -25.87 12.59 -3.87
CA LYS A 553 -27.19 12.70 -4.52
C LYS A 553 -27.18 12.17 -5.96
N ARG A 554 -26.03 12.20 -6.64
CA ARG A 554 -25.86 11.74 -8.03
C ARG A 554 -25.22 10.37 -8.15
N ALA A 555 -24.54 9.91 -7.11
CA ALA A 555 -23.91 8.60 -7.09
C ALA A 555 -24.95 7.47 -7.16
N TYR A 556 -24.55 6.32 -7.70
CA TYR A 556 -25.39 5.13 -7.74
C TYR A 556 -24.54 3.87 -7.83
N LEU A 557 -25.15 2.76 -7.46
CA LEU A 557 -24.68 1.41 -7.67
C LEU A 557 -25.79 0.64 -8.40
N ARG A 558 -25.46 0.03 -9.54
CA ARG A 558 -26.38 -0.70 -10.40
C ARG A 558 -25.90 -2.12 -10.59
N CYS A 559 -26.83 -3.06 -10.46
CA CYS A 559 -26.68 -4.43 -10.91
C CYS A 559 -27.37 -4.54 -12.27
N THR A 560 -26.60 -4.89 -13.29
CA THR A 560 -27.09 -5.11 -14.66
C THR A 560 -27.24 -6.61 -14.91
N GLY A 561 -27.62 -7.03 -16.12
CA GLY A 561 -27.69 -8.45 -16.46
C GLY A 561 -26.32 -9.15 -16.44
N GLU A 562 -25.22 -8.42 -16.68
CA GLU A 562 -23.88 -8.98 -16.88
C GLU A 562 -22.91 -8.70 -15.72
N GLY A 563 -23.22 -7.72 -14.86
CA GLY A 563 -22.33 -7.35 -13.77
C GLY A 563 -22.80 -6.16 -12.93
N VAL A 564 -21.83 -5.49 -12.31
CA VAL A 564 -22.04 -4.33 -11.44
C VAL A 564 -21.41 -3.09 -12.05
N GLU A 565 -22.18 -2.01 -12.08
CA GLU A 565 -21.73 -0.65 -12.41
C GLU A 565 -21.85 0.23 -11.17
N SER A 566 -20.82 1.01 -10.86
CA SER A 566 -20.91 2.07 -9.85
C SER A 566 -20.48 3.41 -10.42
N PHE A 567 -21.12 4.48 -9.95
CA PHE A 567 -20.82 5.84 -10.36
C PHE A 567 -20.68 6.76 -9.16
N ILE A 568 -19.64 7.58 -9.16
CA ILE A 568 -19.45 8.65 -8.17
C ILE A 568 -18.84 9.89 -8.82
N GLY A 569 -19.37 11.06 -8.46
CA GLY A 569 -18.74 12.35 -8.75
C GLY A 569 -19.62 13.41 -9.41
N ILE A 570 -19.05 14.61 -9.54
CA ILE A 570 -19.66 15.78 -10.21
C ILE A 570 -18.67 16.36 -11.22
N ILE A 571 -17.58 16.93 -10.71
CA ILE A 571 -16.49 17.56 -11.46
C ILE A 571 -15.52 16.48 -11.92
N PHE A 572 -15.12 15.63 -10.98
CA PHE A 572 -14.37 14.39 -11.23
C PHE A 572 -15.37 13.25 -11.16
N LYS A 573 -15.62 12.61 -12.29
CA LYS A 573 -16.57 11.51 -12.44
C LYS A 573 -15.82 10.21 -12.65
N THR A 574 -16.22 9.19 -11.90
CA THR A 574 -15.65 7.85 -11.97
C THR A 574 -16.79 6.85 -12.15
N TRP A 575 -16.63 5.96 -13.13
CA TRP A 575 -17.47 4.79 -13.33
C TRP A 575 -16.62 3.55 -13.16
N ASP A 576 -17.12 2.59 -12.39
CA ASP A 576 -16.48 1.29 -12.20
C ASP A 576 -17.38 0.19 -12.74
N TYR A 577 -16.80 -0.75 -13.45
CA TYR A 577 -17.47 -1.88 -14.08
C TYR A 577 -16.75 -3.18 -13.70
N ALA A 578 -17.51 -4.19 -13.28
CA ALA A 578 -17.03 -5.56 -13.08
C ALA A 578 -18.12 -6.56 -13.45
N LEU A 579 -17.75 -7.65 -14.12
CA LEU A 579 -18.66 -8.75 -14.44
C LEU A 579 -18.93 -9.62 -13.20
N TYR A 580 -20.09 -10.28 -13.16
CA TYR A 580 -20.43 -11.19 -12.04
C TYR A 580 -19.42 -12.32 -11.87
N ASP A 581 -18.94 -12.92 -12.98
CA ASP A 581 -17.91 -13.96 -12.99
C ASP A 581 -16.61 -13.52 -12.28
N ASN A 582 -16.36 -12.23 -12.21
CA ASN A 582 -15.17 -11.65 -11.61
C ASN A 582 -15.39 -11.17 -10.17
N ILE A 583 -16.60 -11.27 -9.60
CA ILE A 583 -16.87 -10.88 -8.22
C ILE A 583 -16.62 -12.08 -7.31
N LYS A 584 -15.58 -11.99 -6.47
CA LYS A 584 -15.18 -13.03 -5.51
C LYS A 584 -16.00 -13.03 -4.22
N GLY A 585 -16.70 -11.94 -3.95
CA GLY A 585 -17.53 -11.83 -2.76
C GLY A 585 -17.96 -10.40 -2.48
N ILE A 586 -18.89 -10.27 -1.56
CA ILE A 586 -19.49 -9.00 -1.16
C ILE A 586 -19.20 -8.80 0.33
N ARG A 587 -18.86 -7.57 0.69
CA ARG A 587 -18.64 -7.18 2.08
C ARG A 587 -19.49 -5.99 2.39
N THR A 588 -20.33 -6.11 3.40
CA THR A 588 -21.09 -4.99 3.95
C THR A 588 -20.47 -4.51 5.26
N LYS A 589 -20.54 -3.21 5.52
CA LYS A 589 -20.12 -2.59 6.77
C LYS A 589 -21.17 -1.60 7.23
N LYS A 590 -21.86 -1.91 8.32
CA LYS A 590 -22.83 -1.00 8.94
C LYS A 590 -22.10 0.11 9.71
N TYR A 591 -22.58 1.35 9.59
CA TYR A 591 -22.05 2.47 10.39
C TYR A 591 -22.68 2.49 11.79
N LEU A 592 -21.90 2.96 12.78
CA LEU A 592 -22.34 3.03 14.16
C LEU A 592 -23.63 3.87 14.30
N ALA A 593 -24.58 3.39 15.09
CA ALA A 593 -25.87 4.07 15.37
C ALA A 593 -26.65 4.51 14.11
N SER A 594 -26.52 3.76 13.01
CA SER A 594 -27.15 4.08 11.72
C SER A 594 -27.71 2.83 11.05
N LYS A 595 -28.84 2.97 10.33
CA LYS A 595 -29.35 1.94 9.40
C LYS A 595 -28.62 1.95 8.05
N LYS A 596 -27.65 2.84 7.87
CA LYS A 596 -26.84 2.97 6.65
C LYS A 596 -25.48 2.29 6.82
N GLY A 597 -24.90 1.86 5.71
CA GLY A 597 -23.58 1.25 5.70
C GLY A 597 -22.81 1.52 4.41
N MET A 598 -21.79 0.71 4.19
CA MET A 598 -21.01 0.61 2.97
C MET A 598 -21.15 -0.79 2.43
N ILE A 599 -21.22 -0.92 1.12
CA ILE A 599 -21.07 -2.19 0.40
C ILE A 599 -19.78 -2.15 -0.39
N SER A 600 -19.05 -3.26 -0.41
CA SER A 600 -17.82 -3.47 -1.18
C SER A 600 -17.96 -4.77 -1.97
N PHE A 601 -17.82 -4.71 -3.29
CA PHE A 601 -17.67 -5.88 -4.15
C PHE A 601 -16.18 -6.16 -4.29
N ASN A 602 -15.75 -7.32 -3.80
CA ASN A 602 -14.39 -7.80 -3.99
C ASN A 602 -14.29 -8.39 -5.39
N VAL A 603 -13.56 -7.72 -6.27
CA VAL A 603 -13.35 -8.12 -7.66
C VAL A 603 -12.04 -8.88 -7.76
N ALA A 604 -12.00 -9.91 -8.58
CA ALA A 604 -10.84 -10.74 -8.81
C ALA A 604 -9.63 -9.91 -9.32
N GLY A 605 -8.44 -10.38 -8.97
CA GLY A 605 -7.20 -9.62 -9.17
C GLY A 605 -6.78 -8.83 -7.94
N GLU A 606 -5.52 -8.44 -7.93
CA GLU A 606 -4.82 -7.86 -6.79
C GLU A 606 -3.96 -6.70 -7.29
N SER A 607 -3.91 -5.61 -6.53
CA SER A 607 -3.09 -4.45 -6.88
C SER A 607 -1.88 -4.38 -5.95
N ILE A 608 -0.69 -4.39 -6.51
CA ILE A 608 0.56 -4.30 -5.75
C ILE A 608 0.95 -2.83 -5.64
N GLN A 609 0.95 -2.29 -4.43
CA GLN A 609 1.50 -0.97 -4.16
C GLN A 609 2.85 -1.09 -3.47
N THR A 610 3.91 -0.59 -4.12
CA THR A 610 5.20 -0.44 -3.46
C THR A 610 5.13 0.70 -2.45
N THR A 611 5.15 0.38 -1.16
CA THR A 611 5.26 1.39 -0.10
C THR A 611 6.61 2.10 -0.17
N GLN A 612 6.70 3.30 0.42
CA GLN A 612 7.94 4.08 0.50
C GLN A 612 9.14 3.32 1.13
N LYS A 613 8.88 2.21 1.83
CA LYS A 613 9.89 1.33 2.41
C LYS A 613 10.35 0.18 1.48
N GLY A 614 9.87 0.15 0.24
CA GLY A 614 10.14 -0.94 -0.70
C GLY A 614 9.36 -2.23 -0.40
N GLN A 615 8.43 -2.21 0.56
CA GLN A 615 7.53 -3.34 0.81
C GLN A 615 6.33 -3.24 -0.12
N GLN A 616 6.04 -4.32 -0.84
CA GLN A 616 4.82 -4.45 -1.62
C GLN A 616 3.65 -4.70 -0.66
N VAL A 617 2.66 -3.80 -0.68
CA VAL A 617 1.37 -3.98 -0.01
C VAL A 617 0.37 -4.27 -1.10
N THR A 618 -0.18 -5.47 -1.07
CA THR A 618 -1.20 -5.85 -2.03
C THR A 618 -2.57 -5.47 -1.49
N THR A 619 -3.35 -4.76 -2.29
CA THR A 619 -4.72 -4.38 -1.99
C THR A 619 -5.68 -5.12 -2.92
N ASN A 620 -6.74 -5.70 -2.35
CA ASN A 620 -7.81 -6.31 -3.14
C ASN A 620 -8.47 -5.26 -4.04
N ASN A 621 -8.84 -5.67 -5.25
CA ASN A 621 -9.57 -4.80 -6.15
C ASN A 621 -11.03 -4.70 -5.69
N GLU A 622 -11.41 -3.59 -5.06
CA GLU A 622 -12.77 -3.42 -4.54
C GLU A 622 -13.54 -2.28 -5.22
N ILE A 623 -14.80 -2.54 -5.59
CA ILE A 623 -15.79 -1.50 -5.93
C ILE A 623 -16.61 -1.24 -4.67
N HIS A 624 -16.54 -0.04 -4.10
CA HIS A 624 -17.24 0.26 -2.85
C HIS A 624 -18.17 1.47 -2.98
N MET A 625 -19.35 1.36 -2.37
CA MET A 625 -20.34 2.44 -2.32
C MET A 625 -20.74 2.71 -0.86
N PRO A 626 -20.43 3.90 -0.30
CA PRO A 626 -20.81 4.26 1.06
C PRO A 626 -22.22 4.85 1.14
N TYR A 627 -22.78 4.90 2.35
CA TYR A 627 -24.08 5.50 2.67
C TYR A 627 -25.28 4.78 2.05
N ILE A 628 -25.15 3.49 1.80
CA ILE A 628 -26.25 2.62 1.36
C ILE A 628 -27.28 2.50 2.50
N PRO A 629 -28.56 2.87 2.27
CA PRO A 629 -29.61 2.70 3.27
C PRO A 629 -30.00 1.23 3.41
N GLU A 630 -30.40 0.84 4.63
CA GLU A 630 -30.94 -0.50 4.94
C GLU A 630 -29.99 -1.63 4.53
N ILE A 631 -28.69 -1.43 4.82
CA ILE A 631 -27.63 -2.32 4.33
C ILE A 631 -27.84 -3.80 4.70
N GLN A 632 -28.46 -4.08 5.84
CA GLN A 632 -28.73 -5.45 6.31
C GLN A 632 -29.72 -6.19 5.39
N ASN A 633 -30.81 -5.53 4.97
CA ASN A 633 -31.81 -6.14 4.08
C ASN A 633 -31.26 -6.29 2.65
N LYS A 634 -30.32 -5.42 2.28
CA LYS A 634 -29.73 -5.44 0.95
C LYS A 634 -28.63 -6.48 0.81
N ASP A 635 -28.00 -6.88 1.90
CA ASP A 635 -26.97 -7.92 1.93
C ASP A 635 -27.50 -9.22 1.33
N GLU A 636 -28.59 -9.74 1.90
CA GLU A 636 -29.27 -10.95 1.45
C GLU A 636 -29.78 -10.86 0.00
N LEU A 637 -30.32 -9.69 -0.38
CA LEU A 637 -30.78 -9.44 -1.75
C LEU A 637 -29.62 -9.49 -2.74
N PHE A 638 -28.50 -8.86 -2.39
CA PHE A 638 -27.33 -8.91 -3.25
C PHE A 638 -26.83 -10.34 -3.33
N ASP A 639 -26.57 -11.03 -2.21
CA ASP A 639 -26.16 -12.43 -2.23
C ASP A 639 -27.04 -13.30 -3.16
N THR A 640 -28.36 -13.09 -3.15
CA THR A 640 -29.30 -13.77 -4.06
C THR A 640 -29.10 -13.41 -5.54
N ILE A 641 -28.74 -12.17 -5.88
CA ILE A 641 -28.46 -11.74 -7.27
C ILE A 641 -27.15 -12.35 -7.80
N PHE A 642 -26.20 -12.69 -6.93
CA PHE A 642 -24.86 -13.16 -7.32
C PHE A 642 -24.63 -14.67 -7.13
N THR A 643 -25.59 -15.40 -6.55
CA THR A 643 -25.54 -16.88 -6.40
C THR A 643 -26.35 -17.53 -7.51
#